data_AF-A0A928DYG8-F1
#
_entry.id   AF-A0A928DYG8-F1
#
_cell.length_a   1.000
_cell.length_b   1.000
_cell.length_c   1.000
_cell.angle_alpha   90.00
_cell.angle_beta   90.00
_cell.angle_gamma   90.00
#
_symmetry.space_group_name_H-M   'P 1'
#
loop_
_entity.id
_entity.type
_entity.pdbx_description
1 polymer ?
#
loop_
_entity_poly.entity_id
_entity_poly.type
_entity_poly.pdbx_seq_one_letter_code
_entity_poly.pdbx_strand_id
1 'polypeptide(L)'
;MNKTMNTAPVFSEAQKEAILNSAGKKVALTIARYEHTIEKEDLAGAGETPVYGVFVSLKRFRQLRACCGFMGESVRLAHALDQAAHRAAVDDIRFPVIENHEINEMEMEVWVLFSPELIGAEGEARKDFVEIGKHGLLVVQGEHRGLLLPSVATEMKLTPETFLEQTCLKAHLPKDAWKNEKALVFRFQGMVFSKALKDTVPEELAPQVLVAPKGPSRGDMARLADHCYRNIGKQYENMIPDPYLPGAFDGNVNGACLRVRLSTISADCAQIYLNRPQPLQSTLLGLSQNAAMAMRQHNLKPAELQKTALCVFWDAQPLGNVEKADLSSIDTRHSGILAIRFGKWILGYAPGKKAELILEDVLKNSKFESDEATQIFSVRVACTDIAFMTSTVQKPMVRSTPRPAAVAGLFYPAQSDVMERMRDGFFSPDGVEKQDFAGALVPHAGWKYSGNLTARTLEQMRLASRILVFAPKHHALGVDWGVCPAPRWNLPGRPMEGDENMSRALAEAVPRFQLDSLAHDREHSIEVILPFLSKLAPGSHVIGAVMQGGDRYLAESAKQLAEWIASLPQRPSLIASSDMNHYASLEDTLRIDQPVIEAMRALDPEEMLKIVRENKVSMCGVLPCAFMMMTLRELGLLNRCVTVGHTTSADAGGETKSVVGYCGMLFC
;
A
#
# COMPACT_ATOMS: atom_id res chain seq x y z
N MET A 1 -14.83 44.97 21.07
CA MET A 1 -15.48 43.65 21.05
C MET A 1 -16.97 43.82 21.35
N ASN A 2 -17.85 43.46 20.42
CA ASN A 2 -19.30 43.60 20.57
C ASN A 2 -19.82 42.62 21.64
N LYS A 3 -20.53 43.13 22.65
CA LYS A 3 -21.12 42.36 23.76
C LYS A 3 -22.07 41.23 23.33
N THR A 4 -22.54 41.23 22.09
CA THR A 4 -23.53 40.29 21.53
C THR A 4 -22.97 38.92 21.12
N MET A 5 -21.64 38.72 21.09
CA MET A 5 -21.03 37.43 20.69
C MET A 5 -20.64 36.49 21.85
N ASN A 6 -20.72 36.97 23.09
CA ASN A 6 -20.35 36.17 24.27
C ASN A 6 -21.50 35.31 24.82
N THR A 7 -22.70 35.43 24.26
CA THR A 7 -23.89 34.67 24.66
C THR A 7 -24.30 33.72 23.55
N ALA A 8 -24.64 32.48 23.91
CA ALA A 8 -25.15 31.50 22.96
C ALA A 8 -26.36 32.06 22.19
N PRO A 9 -26.39 31.98 20.85
CA PRO A 9 -27.56 32.37 20.09
C PRO A 9 -28.74 31.46 20.45
N VAL A 10 -29.90 32.06 20.73
CA VAL A 10 -31.12 31.31 21.04
C VAL A 10 -31.93 31.17 19.75
N PHE A 11 -31.91 29.98 19.17
CA PHE A 11 -32.73 29.65 18.00
C PHE A 11 -34.01 28.93 18.40
N SER A 12 -35.14 29.38 17.87
CA SER A 12 -36.41 28.63 17.91
C SER A 12 -36.31 27.35 17.07
N GLU A 13 -37.19 26.37 17.30
CA GLU A 13 -37.21 25.14 16.50
C GLU A 13 -37.42 25.43 15.00
N ALA A 14 -38.27 26.40 14.65
CA ALA A 14 -38.47 26.83 13.27
C ALA A 14 -37.17 27.39 12.63
N GLN A 15 -36.36 28.11 13.39
CA GLN A 15 -35.06 28.61 12.92
C GLN A 15 -34.04 27.48 12.76
N LYS A 16 -33.98 26.54 13.70
CA LYS A 16 -33.10 25.36 13.60
C LYS A 16 -33.44 24.52 12.37
N GLU A 17 -34.73 24.30 12.13
CA GLU A 17 -35.20 23.58 10.96
C GLU A 17 -34.90 24.33 9.65
N ALA A 18 -35.10 25.65 9.62
CA ALA A 18 -34.75 26.48 8.46
C ALA A 18 -33.23 26.43 8.16
N ILE A 19 -32.37 26.51 9.18
CA ILE A 19 -30.91 26.36 9.04
C ILE A 19 -30.55 25.00 8.44
N LEU A 20 -31.12 23.91 8.95
CA LEU A 20 -30.89 22.56 8.43
C LEU A 20 -31.37 22.40 6.98
N ASN A 21 -32.59 22.86 6.68
CA ASN A 21 -33.16 22.72 5.34
C ASN A 21 -32.37 23.53 4.30
N SER A 22 -31.99 24.76 4.62
CA SER A 22 -31.23 25.63 3.71
C SER A 22 -29.80 25.11 3.49
N ALA A 23 -29.12 24.67 4.55
CA ALA A 23 -27.79 24.06 4.43
C ALA A 23 -27.83 22.77 3.62
N GLY A 24 -28.78 21.89 3.90
CA GLY A 24 -28.89 20.60 3.22
C GLY A 24 -29.29 20.76 1.75
N LYS A 25 -30.21 21.69 1.45
CA LYS A 25 -30.55 22.07 0.07
C LYS A 25 -29.31 22.58 -0.67
N LYS A 26 -28.54 23.49 -0.07
CA LYS A 26 -27.29 23.98 -0.65
C LYS A 26 -26.29 22.86 -0.93
N VAL A 27 -26.05 21.97 0.04
CA VAL A 27 -25.15 20.82 -0.12
C VAL A 27 -25.63 19.92 -1.27
N ALA A 28 -26.89 19.46 -1.22
CA ALA A 28 -27.44 18.51 -2.18
C ALA A 28 -27.45 19.08 -3.61
N LEU A 29 -27.82 20.35 -3.78
CA LEU A 29 -27.81 21.02 -5.08
C LEU A 29 -26.38 21.24 -5.59
N THR A 30 -25.44 21.59 -4.72
CA THR A 30 -24.02 21.73 -5.13
C THR A 30 -23.45 20.40 -5.61
N ILE A 31 -23.72 19.29 -4.90
CA ILE A 31 -23.33 17.92 -5.32
C ILE A 31 -23.94 17.61 -6.70
N ALA A 32 -25.23 17.92 -6.88
CA ALA A 32 -25.96 17.74 -8.14
C ALA A 32 -25.63 18.77 -9.23
N ARG A 33 -24.62 19.64 -9.01
CA ARG A 33 -24.14 20.68 -9.94
C ARG A 33 -25.18 21.75 -10.32
N TYR A 34 -26.11 22.03 -9.43
CA TYR A 34 -26.99 23.18 -9.50
C TYR A 34 -26.42 24.34 -8.69
N GLU A 35 -26.56 25.55 -9.21
CA GLU A 35 -26.26 26.77 -8.45
C GLU A 35 -27.39 27.08 -7.47
N HIS A 36 -27.04 27.37 -6.22
CA HIS A 36 -27.97 27.82 -5.20
C HIS A 36 -27.22 28.66 -4.18
N THR A 37 -27.85 29.69 -3.63
CA THR A 37 -27.29 30.55 -2.58
C THR A 37 -28.29 30.58 -1.43
N ILE A 38 -27.80 30.52 -0.20
CA ILE A 38 -28.65 30.70 0.99
C ILE A 38 -28.80 32.20 1.26
N GLU A 39 -30.03 32.70 1.15
CA GLU A 39 -30.37 34.08 1.46
C GLU A 39 -30.76 34.24 2.94
N LYS A 40 -30.72 35.47 3.46
CA LYS A 40 -31.01 35.73 4.89
C LYS A 40 -32.47 35.45 5.25
N GLU A 41 -33.38 35.59 4.30
CA GLU A 41 -34.82 35.30 4.44
C GLU A 41 -35.09 33.80 4.59
N ASP A 42 -34.23 32.94 4.05
CA ASP A 42 -34.37 31.47 4.10
C ASP A 42 -34.20 30.91 5.51
N LEU A 43 -33.71 31.71 6.46
CA LEU A 43 -33.36 31.28 7.82
C LEU A 43 -34.37 31.73 8.88
N ALA A 44 -35.63 31.97 8.49
CA ALA A 44 -36.73 32.33 9.41
C ALA A 44 -36.35 33.50 10.36
N GLY A 45 -35.69 34.52 9.81
CA GLY A 45 -35.23 35.70 10.55
C GLY A 45 -33.90 35.55 11.30
N ALA A 46 -33.25 34.39 11.27
CA ALA A 46 -31.94 34.16 11.89
C ALA A 46 -30.73 34.54 11.01
N GLY A 47 -30.94 34.90 9.73
CA GLY A 47 -29.84 35.07 8.78
C GLY A 47 -28.81 36.15 9.13
N GLU A 48 -29.25 37.20 9.82
CA GLU A 48 -28.41 38.30 10.30
C GLU A 48 -27.81 38.06 11.69
N THR A 49 -28.08 36.92 12.33
CA THR A 49 -27.51 36.59 13.64
C THR A 49 -25.98 36.53 13.53
N PRO A 50 -25.24 37.31 14.34
CA PRO A 50 -23.78 37.28 14.34
C PRO A 50 -23.28 35.99 14.98
N VAL A 51 -22.39 35.30 14.30
CA VAL A 51 -21.76 34.05 14.78
C VAL A 51 -20.25 34.13 14.56
N TYR A 52 -19.50 33.30 15.31
CA TYR A 52 -18.05 33.18 15.12
C TYR A 52 -17.72 32.38 13.86
N GLY A 53 -18.55 31.38 13.56
CA GLY A 53 -18.43 30.60 12.36
C GLY A 53 -19.45 29.47 12.28
N VAL A 54 -19.47 28.81 11.13
CA VAL A 54 -20.31 27.65 10.86
C VAL A 54 -19.47 26.54 10.26
N PHE A 55 -19.71 25.30 10.69
CA PHE A 55 -19.19 24.11 10.03
C PHE A 55 -20.35 23.24 9.56
N VAL A 56 -20.22 22.69 8.36
CA VAL A 56 -21.09 21.66 7.84
C VAL A 56 -20.29 20.37 7.76
N SER A 57 -20.75 19.37 8.49
CA SER A 57 -20.17 18.02 8.49
C SER A 57 -21.16 17.08 7.84
N LEU A 58 -20.66 16.26 6.93
CA LEU A 58 -21.42 15.21 6.27
C LEU A 58 -20.90 13.87 6.77
N LYS A 59 -21.82 13.02 7.23
CA LYS A 59 -21.55 11.67 7.68
C LYS A 59 -22.30 10.68 6.79
N ARG A 60 -21.67 9.57 6.45
CA ARG A 60 -22.31 8.44 5.75
C ARG A 60 -22.05 7.20 6.59
N PHE A 61 -23.11 6.48 6.98
CA PHE A 61 -23.00 5.35 7.93
C PHE A 61 -22.21 5.71 9.21
N ARG A 62 -22.49 6.88 9.80
CA ARG A 62 -21.82 7.43 11.00
C ARG A 62 -20.33 7.77 10.85
N GLN A 63 -19.73 7.54 9.69
CA GLN A 63 -18.35 7.91 9.39
C GLN A 63 -18.29 9.28 8.71
N LEU A 64 -17.25 10.06 9.00
CA LEU A 64 -17.06 11.37 8.40
C LEU A 64 -16.80 11.26 6.88
N ARG A 65 -17.63 11.92 6.06
CA ARG A 65 -17.55 11.94 4.59
C ARG A 65 -17.03 13.28 4.03
N ALA A 66 -17.28 14.36 4.75
CA ALA A 66 -16.70 15.69 4.53
C ALA A 66 -16.93 16.57 5.76
N CYS A 67 -16.06 17.54 6.01
CA CYS A 67 -16.30 18.62 6.97
C CYS A 67 -15.55 19.88 6.57
N CYS A 68 -16.29 20.96 6.34
CA CYS A 68 -15.74 22.27 6.05
C CYS A 68 -16.46 23.34 6.86
N GLY A 69 -15.77 24.44 7.12
CA GLY A 69 -16.35 25.57 7.83
C GLY A 69 -15.86 26.91 7.33
N PHE A 70 -16.58 27.93 7.73
CA PHE A 70 -16.30 29.34 7.46
C PHE A 70 -16.38 30.12 8.78
N MET A 71 -15.36 30.94 9.05
CA MET A 71 -15.21 31.64 10.33
C MET A 71 -14.62 33.04 10.13
N GLY A 72 -14.87 33.93 11.09
CA GLY A 72 -14.30 35.27 11.14
C GLY A 72 -14.61 35.97 12.47
N GLU A 73 -14.10 37.19 12.66
CA GLU A 73 -14.31 37.93 13.92
C GLU A 73 -15.78 38.21 14.24
N SER A 74 -16.64 38.36 13.22
CA SER A 74 -18.09 38.44 13.33
C SER A 74 -18.72 38.25 11.95
N VAL A 75 -19.23 37.05 11.66
CA VAL A 75 -19.85 36.75 10.35
C VAL A 75 -21.36 36.56 10.50
N ARG A 76 -22.11 36.95 9.46
CA ARG A 76 -23.56 36.71 9.41
C ARG A 76 -23.82 35.22 9.21
N LEU A 77 -24.79 34.67 9.94
CA LEU A 77 -25.14 33.26 9.88
C LEU A 77 -25.41 32.78 8.45
N ALA A 78 -26.22 33.51 7.66
CA ALA A 78 -26.55 33.12 6.28
C ALA A 78 -25.30 32.96 5.40
N HIS A 79 -24.39 33.94 5.45
CA HIS A 79 -23.16 33.91 4.68
C HIS A 79 -22.21 32.80 5.13
N ALA A 80 -22.03 32.63 6.44
CA ALA A 80 -21.17 31.57 6.96
C ALA A 80 -21.72 30.17 6.63
N LEU A 81 -23.04 29.99 6.71
CA LEU A 81 -23.72 28.74 6.37
C LEU A 81 -23.59 28.42 4.88
N ASP A 82 -23.82 29.39 4.00
CA ASP A 82 -23.69 29.22 2.54
C ASP A 82 -22.28 28.73 2.16
N GLN A 83 -21.26 29.41 2.68
CA GLN A 83 -19.86 29.08 2.42
C GLN A 83 -19.47 27.72 3.00
N ALA A 84 -19.87 27.42 4.25
CA ALA A 84 -19.57 26.13 4.86
C ALA A 84 -20.24 24.96 4.12
N ALA A 85 -21.51 25.12 3.73
CA ALA A 85 -22.27 24.12 2.98
C ALA A 85 -21.68 23.87 1.58
N HIS A 86 -21.35 24.92 0.83
CA HIS A 86 -20.70 24.77 -0.48
C HIS A 86 -19.39 23.99 -0.37
N ARG A 87 -18.50 24.43 0.54
CA ARG A 87 -17.17 23.83 0.71
C ARG A 87 -17.26 22.38 1.18
N ALA A 88 -18.22 22.05 2.06
CA ALA A 88 -18.41 20.67 2.51
C ALA A 88 -18.86 19.74 1.36
N ALA A 89 -19.53 20.27 0.34
CA ALA A 89 -19.94 19.49 -0.82
C ALA A 89 -18.78 19.20 -1.79
N VAL A 90 -17.81 20.12 -1.96
CA VAL A 90 -16.84 20.03 -3.07
C VAL A 90 -15.36 20.26 -2.71
N ASP A 91 -15.03 20.88 -1.57
CA ASP A 91 -13.66 21.37 -1.29
C ASP A 91 -12.89 20.53 -0.25
N ASP A 92 -13.48 19.49 0.34
CA ASP A 92 -12.77 18.65 1.30
C ASP A 92 -11.83 17.65 0.62
N ILE A 93 -10.62 18.12 0.32
CA ILE A 93 -9.57 17.38 -0.39
C ILE A 93 -9.13 16.06 0.27
N ARG A 94 -9.53 15.82 1.52
CA ARG A 94 -9.21 14.57 2.24
C ARG A 94 -10.01 13.39 1.71
N PHE A 95 -11.14 13.66 1.07
CA PHE A 95 -12.06 12.64 0.58
C PHE A 95 -12.27 12.75 -0.93
N PRO A 96 -12.65 11.65 -1.62
CA PRO A 96 -13.11 11.72 -2.99
C PRO A 96 -14.32 12.65 -3.15
N VAL A 97 -14.54 13.13 -4.37
CA VAL A 97 -15.73 13.92 -4.71
C VAL A 97 -17.00 13.18 -4.32
N ILE A 98 -17.98 13.88 -3.77
CA ILE A 98 -19.27 13.30 -3.36
C ILE A 98 -20.13 13.11 -4.59
N GLU A 99 -20.64 11.89 -4.79
CA GLU A 99 -21.53 11.57 -5.91
C GLU A 99 -23.00 11.74 -5.52
N ASN A 100 -23.87 12.08 -6.49
CA ASN A 100 -25.30 12.32 -6.23
C ASN A 100 -25.99 11.17 -5.49
N HIS A 101 -25.58 9.92 -5.76
CA HIS A 101 -26.21 8.77 -5.12
C HIS A 101 -25.92 8.65 -3.62
N GLU A 102 -24.86 9.30 -3.14
CA GLU A 102 -24.50 9.27 -1.73
C GLU A 102 -25.50 10.07 -0.87
N ILE A 103 -26.20 11.06 -1.45
CA ILE A 103 -27.14 11.95 -0.74
C ILE A 103 -28.21 11.17 0.04
N ASN A 104 -28.66 10.03 -0.50
CA ASN A 104 -29.67 9.17 0.09
C ASN A 104 -29.24 8.53 1.43
N GLU A 105 -27.93 8.40 1.65
CA GLU A 105 -27.34 7.64 2.76
C GLU A 105 -26.56 8.56 3.72
N MET A 106 -26.66 9.88 3.54
CA MET A 106 -25.89 10.87 4.29
C MET A 106 -26.72 11.55 5.37
N GLU A 107 -26.09 11.72 6.53
CA GLU A 107 -26.51 12.58 7.62
C GLU A 107 -25.69 13.86 7.56
N MET A 108 -26.34 15.00 7.71
CA MET A 108 -25.69 16.31 7.77
C MET A 108 -25.78 16.84 9.20
N GLU A 109 -24.67 17.40 9.67
CA GLU A 109 -24.58 18.16 10.91
C GLU A 109 -24.16 19.60 10.61
N VAL A 110 -24.91 20.57 11.14
CA VAL A 110 -24.56 21.99 11.10
C VAL A 110 -24.13 22.44 12.49
N TRP A 111 -22.89 22.88 12.59
CA TRP A 111 -22.27 23.40 13.80
C TRP A 111 -22.22 24.92 13.75
N VAL A 112 -22.88 25.60 14.68
CA VAL A 112 -22.82 27.05 14.83
C VAL A 112 -21.93 27.39 16.02
N LEU A 113 -20.86 28.15 15.77
CA LEU A 113 -19.85 28.50 16.77
C LEU A 113 -20.06 29.90 17.34
N PHE A 114 -19.85 30.04 18.65
CA PHE A 114 -20.03 31.29 19.40
C PHE A 114 -19.10 31.37 20.62
N SER A 115 -19.08 32.54 21.27
CA SER A 115 -18.25 32.84 22.45
C SER A 115 -16.76 32.49 22.28
N PRO A 116 -16.07 33.01 21.25
CA PRO A 116 -14.62 32.83 21.14
C PRO A 116 -13.91 33.63 22.23
N GLU A 117 -13.12 32.94 23.06
CA GLU A 117 -12.37 33.52 24.17
C GLU A 117 -10.90 33.10 24.08
N LEU A 118 -10.00 34.08 24.16
CA LEU A 118 -8.57 33.81 24.30
C LEU A 118 -8.30 33.26 25.70
N ILE A 119 -7.61 32.12 25.79
CA ILE A 119 -7.11 31.59 27.05
C ILE A 119 -5.88 32.41 27.45
N GLY A 120 -6.06 33.32 28.40
CA GLY A 120 -4.99 34.19 28.91
C GLY A 120 -3.99 33.51 29.87
N ALA A 121 -4.21 32.25 30.22
CA ALA A 121 -3.26 31.47 31.02
C ALA A 121 -2.07 31.00 30.17
N GLU A 122 -0.95 30.69 30.83
CA GLU A 122 0.30 30.27 30.20
C GLU A 122 0.70 28.84 30.62
N GLY A 123 1.49 28.18 29.78
CA GLY A 123 1.99 26.83 30.05
C GLY A 123 0.87 25.85 30.40
N GLU A 124 1.13 25.01 31.39
CA GLU A 124 0.21 23.96 31.85
C GLU A 124 -1.14 24.47 32.37
N ALA A 125 -1.20 25.71 32.85
CA ALA A 125 -2.42 26.29 33.42
C ALA A 125 -3.53 26.48 32.37
N ARG A 126 -3.20 26.45 31.07
CA ARG A 126 -4.20 26.48 29.99
C ARG A 126 -5.19 25.31 30.06
N LYS A 127 -4.78 24.17 30.64
CA LYS A 127 -5.64 22.98 30.80
C LYS A 127 -6.89 23.26 31.62
N ASP A 128 -6.78 24.10 32.64
CA ASP A 128 -7.87 24.40 33.59
C ASP A 128 -9.01 25.22 32.94
N PHE A 129 -8.78 25.78 31.75
CA PHE A 129 -9.74 26.57 31.01
C PHE A 129 -10.49 25.76 29.94
N VAL A 130 -10.17 24.47 29.79
CA VAL A 130 -10.74 23.58 28.77
C VAL A 130 -11.67 22.56 29.41
N GLU A 131 -12.96 22.66 29.08
CA GLU A 131 -14.00 21.74 29.55
C GLU A 131 -14.41 20.81 28.41
N ILE A 132 -14.10 19.52 28.54
CA ILE A 132 -14.34 18.51 27.49
C ILE A 132 -15.85 18.36 27.25
N GLY A 133 -16.24 18.30 25.97
CA GLY A 133 -17.64 18.20 25.54
C GLY A 133 -18.38 19.54 25.49
N LYS A 134 -17.78 20.61 26.03
CA LYS A 134 -18.34 21.97 25.97
C LYS A 134 -17.51 22.90 25.10
N HIS A 135 -16.18 22.87 25.27
CA HIS A 135 -15.27 23.76 24.55
C HIS A 135 -14.71 23.08 23.29
N GLY A 136 -14.70 23.83 22.18
CA GLY A 136 -13.82 23.61 21.04
C GLY A 136 -12.56 24.46 21.19
N LEU A 137 -11.50 24.10 20.48
CA LEU A 137 -10.20 24.76 20.56
C LEU A 137 -9.74 25.25 19.20
N LEU A 138 -9.12 26.44 19.18
CA LEU A 138 -8.39 26.98 18.05
C LEU A 138 -6.99 27.38 18.52
N VAL A 139 -5.96 26.79 17.91
CA VAL A 139 -4.56 27.15 18.13
C VAL A 139 -4.04 27.88 16.90
N VAL A 140 -3.43 29.05 17.11
CA VAL A 140 -2.83 29.87 16.06
C VAL A 140 -1.39 30.25 16.45
N GLN A 141 -0.44 30.02 15.54
CA GLN A 141 0.96 30.45 15.69
C GLN A 141 1.54 30.81 14.31
N GLY A 142 1.65 32.10 14.00
CA GLY A 142 1.99 32.55 12.64
C GLY A 142 0.92 32.14 11.63
N GLU A 143 1.33 31.53 10.52
CA GLU A 143 0.44 31.00 9.47
C GLU A 143 -0.21 29.65 9.86
N HIS A 144 0.25 29.01 10.94
CA HIS A 144 -0.25 27.71 11.39
C HIS A 144 -1.53 27.88 12.20
N ARG A 145 -2.60 27.20 11.77
CA ARG A 145 -3.88 27.19 12.47
C ARG A 145 -4.48 25.79 12.56
N GLY A 146 -4.94 25.41 13.74
CA GLY A 146 -5.60 24.14 13.99
C GLY A 146 -6.87 24.35 14.81
N LEU A 147 -7.99 23.81 14.35
CA LEU A 147 -9.27 23.90 15.06
C LEU A 147 -9.90 22.53 15.25
N LEU A 148 -10.35 22.24 16.47
CA LEU A 148 -11.16 21.07 16.78
C LEU A 148 -12.48 21.46 17.43
N LEU A 149 -13.57 20.83 16.97
CA LEU A 149 -14.92 21.05 17.49
C LEU A 149 -15.11 20.40 18.87
N PRO A 150 -16.07 20.87 19.68
CA PRO A 150 -16.34 20.29 21.02
C PRO A 150 -16.58 18.78 21.02
N SER A 151 -17.26 18.24 20.00
CA SER A 151 -17.57 16.79 19.91
C SER A 151 -16.35 15.90 19.73
N VAL A 152 -15.28 16.41 19.12
CA VAL A 152 -14.08 15.60 18.82
C VAL A 152 -13.46 15.08 20.12
N ALA A 153 -13.40 15.94 21.14
CA ALA A 153 -12.85 15.58 22.44
C ALA A 153 -13.66 14.46 23.13
N THR A 154 -15.00 14.48 23.01
CA THR A 154 -15.85 13.43 23.57
C THR A 154 -15.81 12.14 22.76
N GLU A 155 -15.84 12.23 21.43
CA GLU A 155 -15.82 11.05 20.54
C GLU A 155 -14.49 10.30 20.66
N MET A 156 -13.37 11.03 20.74
CA MET A 156 -12.03 10.45 20.86
C MET A 156 -11.61 10.20 22.32
N LYS A 157 -12.49 10.47 23.30
CA LYS A 157 -12.21 10.30 24.75
C LYS A 157 -10.94 11.03 25.20
N LEU A 158 -10.74 12.26 24.72
CA LEU A 158 -9.56 13.07 25.03
C LEU A 158 -9.68 13.73 26.40
N THR A 159 -8.52 13.91 27.03
CA THR A 159 -8.32 14.80 28.19
C THR A 159 -8.09 16.25 27.73
N PRO A 160 -8.24 17.27 28.60
CA PRO A 160 -7.90 18.65 28.27
C PRO A 160 -6.49 18.81 27.66
N GLU A 161 -5.51 18.09 28.22
CA GLU A 161 -4.13 18.08 27.74
C GLU A 161 -4.02 17.51 26.33
N THR A 162 -4.48 16.27 26.13
CA THR A 162 -4.40 15.62 24.82
C THR A 162 -5.23 16.36 23.78
N PHE A 163 -6.31 17.05 24.16
CA PHE A 163 -7.10 17.87 23.25
C PHE A 163 -6.33 19.10 22.75
N LEU A 164 -5.57 19.77 23.62
CA LEU A 164 -4.65 20.84 23.22
C LEU A 164 -3.54 20.31 22.31
N GLU A 165 -2.93 19.17 22.65
CA GLU A 165 -1.89 18.53 21.84
C GLU A 165 -2.39 18.17 20.43
N GLN A 166 -3.56 17.54 20.32
CA GLN A 166 -4.16 17.19 19.02
C GLN A 166 -4.52 18.43 18.20
N THR A 167 -4.93 19.53 18.86
CA THR A 167 -5.19 20.79 18.17
C THR A 167 -3.90 21.40 17.62
N CYS A 168 -2.78 21.31 18.35
CA CYS A 168 -1.45 21.70 17.85
C CYS A 168 -1.01 20.85 16.66
N LEU A 169 -1.15 19.53 16.75
CA LEU A 169 -0.81 18.63 15.64
C LEU A 169 -1.63 18.96 14.38
N LYS A 170 -2.92 19.27 14.55
CA LYS A 170 -3.77 19.74 13.44
C LYS A 170 -3.32 21.08 12.86
N ALA A 171 -2.72 21.94 13.66
CA ALA A 171 -2.08 23.18 13.21
C ALA A 171 -0.75 22.94 12.47
N HIS A 172 -0.26 21.69 12.42
CA HIS A 172 1.09 21.33 11.98
C HIS A 172 2.18 21.91 12.89
N LEU A 173 1.90 21.97 14.19
CA LEU A 173 2.82 22.41 15.25
C LEU A 173 3.24 21.22 16.12
N PRO A 174 4.38 21.30 16.84
CA PRO A 174 4.74 20.35 17.88
C PRO A 174 3.63 20.19 18.92
N LYS A 175 3.49 18.99 19.49
CA LYS A 175 2.41 18.65 20.44
C LYS A 175 2.34 19.57 21.65
N ASP A 176 3.47 20.11 22.09
CA ASP A 176 3.63 20.98 23.26
C ASP A 176 3.60 22.47 22.90
N ALA A 177 3.34 22.83 21.63
CA ALA A 177 3.31 24.23 21.19
C ALA A 177 2.29 25.06 21.95
N TRP A 178 1.18 24.46 22.44
CA TRP A 178 0.20 25.14 23.27
C TRP A 178 0.75 25.61 24.62
N LYS A 179 1.92 25.13 25.08
CA LYS A 179 2.56 25.62 26.30
C LYS A 179 3.35 26.91 26.07
N ASN A 180 3.66 27.22 24.81
CA ASN A 180 4.46 28.38 24.42
C ASN A 180 3.59 29.65 24.37
N GLU A 181 4.14 30.76 24.85
CA GLU A 181 3.52 32.09 24.79
C GLU A 181 3.26 32.56 23.35
N LYS A 182 4.04 32.09 22.38
CA LYS A 182 3.87 32.40 20.96
C LYS A 182 2.60 31.78 20.35
N ALA A 183 2.03 30.76 20.98
CA ALA A 183 0.79 30.14 20.52
C ALA A 183 -0.40 30.83 21.17
N LEU A 184 -1.28 31.39 20.34
CA LEU A 184 -2.58 31.90 20.75
C LEU A 184 -3.57 30.74 20.80
N VAL A 185 -4.15 30.50 21.98
CA VAL A 185 -5.12 29.42 22.18
C VAL A 185 -6.47 30.02 22.52
N PHE A 186 -7.44 29.81 21.64
CA PHE A 186 -8.82 30.21 21.85
C PHE A 186 -9.66 29.00 22.24
N ARG A 187 -10.60 29.21 23.15
CA ARG A 187 -11.74 28.31 23.38
C ARG A 187 -13.00 28.93 22.78
N PHE A 188 -13.89 28.10 22.30
CA PHE A 188 -15.22 28.52 21.84
C PHE A 188 -16.25 27.45 22.19
N GLN A 189 -17.53 27.79 22.07
CA GLN A 189 -18.63 26.84 22.23
C GLN A 189 -19.33 26.62 20.88
N GLY A 190 -20.03 25.50 20.75
CA GLY A 190 -20.74 25.14 19.52
C GLY A 190 -22.08 24.48 19.80
N MET A 191 -23.07 24.80 18.98
CA MET A 191 -24.35 24.10 18.92
C MET A 191 -24.41 23.28 17.63
N VAL A 192 -24.94 22.06 17.72
CA VAL A 192 -25.08 21.15 16.57
C VAL A 192 -26.55 20.86 16.31
N PHE A 193 -26.91 20.88 15.03
CA PHE A 193 -28.19 20.42 14.51
C PHE A 193 -27.92 19.31 13.50
N SER A 194 -28.72 18.24 13.49
CA SER A 194 -28.55 17.13 12.55
C SER A 194 -29.84 16.80 11.81
N LYS A 195 -29.70 16.36 10.56
CA LYS A 195 -30.81 15.87 9.72
C LYS A 195 -30.29 14.95 8.63
N ALA A 196 -31.10 14.01 8.15
CA ALA A 196 -30.76 13.26 6.95
C ALA A 196 -30.74 14.21 5.74
N LEU A 197 -29.68 14.14 4.93
CA LEU A 197 -29.49 15.09 3.84
C LEU A 197 -30.60 14.96 2.78
N LYS A 198 -31.07 13.74 2.51
CA LYS A 198 -32.18 13.50 1.59
C LYS A 198 -33.48 14.24 1.95
N ASP A 199 -33.72 14.47 3.24
CA ASP A 199 -34.95 15.12 3.74
C ASP A 199 -34.90 16.66 3.55
N THR A 200 -33.80 17.19 3.02
CA THR A 200 -33.61 18.61 2.72
C THR A 200 -33.70 18.91 1.22
N VAL A 201 -33.85 17.88 0.39
CA VAL A 201 -33.97 18.03 -1.07
C VAL A 201 -35.40 18.44 -1.41
N PRO A 202 -35.59 19.51 -2.23
CA PRO A 202 -36.92 19.90 -2.68
C PRO A 202 -37.61 18.75 -3.42
N GLU A 203 -38.90 18.50 -3.14
CA GLU A 203 -39.67 17.38 -3.74
C GLU A 203 -39.63 17.40 -5.26
N GLU A 204 -39.67 18.59 -5.86
CA GLU A 204 -39.60 18.82 -7.31
C GLU A 204 -38.29 18.34 -7.94
N LEU A 205 -37.19 18.40 -7.17
CA LEU A 205 -35.83 18.04 -7.59
C LEU A 205 -35.40 16.66 -7.10
N ALA A 206 -36.17 16.04 -6.21
CA ALA A 206 -35.88 14.74 -5.64
C ALA A 206 -35.64 13.65 -6.72
N PRO A 207 -36.42 13.56 -7.82
CA PRO A 207 -36.17 12.55 -8.86
C PRO A 207 -34.82 12.70 -9.59
N GLN A 208 -34.28 13.92 -9.70
CA GLN A 208 -33.01 14.19 -10.37
C GLN A 208 -31.81 14.15 -9.40
N VAL A 209 -32.03 14.49 -8.13
CA VAL A 209 -30.98 14.60 -7.11
C VAL A 209 -30.81 13.31 -6.31
N LEU A 210 -31.91 12.68 -5.88
CA LEU A 210 -31.91 11.46 -5.06
C LEU A 210 -31.83 10.20 -5.93
N VAL A 211 -30.71 10.03 -6.61
CA VAL A 211 -30.47 8.87 -7.47
C VAL A 211 -29.97 7.67 -6.66
N ALA A 212 -30.43 6.47 -6.98
CA ALA A 212 -29.81 5.26 -6.43
C ALA A 212 -28.44 5.03 -7.12
N PRO A 213 -27.45 4.44 -6.42
CA PRO A 213 -26.20 4.02 -7.07
C PRO A 213 -26.53 3.00 -8.16
N LYS A 214 -26.34 3.39 -9.43
CA LYS A 214 -26.61 2.52 -10.58
C LYS A 214 -25.37 1.69 -10.88
N GLY A 215 -25.53 0.37 -10.84
CA GLY A 215 -24.55 -0.59 -11.37
C GLY A 215 -25.18 -1.46 -12.46
N PRO A 216 -24.39 -2.38 -13.05
CA PRO A 216 -24.89 -3.30 -14.06
C PRO A 216 -25.97 -4.23 -13.49
N SER A 217 -27.05 -4.42 -14.26
CA SER A 217 -28.09 -5.39 -13.91
C SER A 217 -27.59 -6.83 -14.09
N ARG A 218 -28.31 -7.82 -13.54
CA ARG A 218 -28.01 -9.25 -13.81
C ARG A 218 -28.01 -9.56 -15.32
N GLY A 219 -28.90 -8.92 -16.09
CA GLY A 219 -28.94 -9.06 -17.54
C GLY A 219 -27.71 -8.47 -18.23
N ASP A 220 -27.23 -7.32 -17.76
CA ASP A 220 -25.98 -6.71 -18.24
C ASP A 220 -24.78 -7.61 -17.94
N MET A 221 -24.69 -8.15 -16.74
CA MET A 221 -23.55 -8.95 -16.30
C MET A 221 -23.28 -10.16 -17.20
N ALA A 222 -24.33 -10.91 -17.57
CA ALA A 222 -24.19 -12.07 -18.46
C ALA A 222 -23.73 -11.66 -19.87
N ARG A 223 -24.33 -10.58 -20.42
CA ARG A 223 -23.98 -10.05 -21.74
C ARG A 223 -22.55 -9.49 -21.79
N LEU A 224 -22.14 -8.77 -20.75
CA LEU A 224 -20.79 -8.21 -20.62
C LEU A 224 -19.74 -9.32 -20.45
N ALA A 225 -20.03 -10.37 -19.69
CA ALA A 225 -19.12 -11.52 -19.56
C ALA A 225 -18.91 -12.24 -20.91
N ASP A 226 -19.99 -12.48 -21.67
CA ASP A 226 -19.91 -13.05 -23.02
C ASP A 226 -19.14 -12.14 -23.99
N HIS A 227 -19.36 -10.82 -23.89
CA HIS A 227 -18.60 -9.84 -24.67
C HIS A 227 -17.11 -9.90 -24.39
N CYS A 228 -16.70 -10.01 -23.12
CA CYS A 228 -15.30 -10.26 -22.75
C CYS A 228 -14.78 -11.57 -23.33
N TYR A 229 -15.55 -12.66 -23.26
CA TYR A 229 -15.16 -13.96 -23.83
C TYR A 229 -14.83 -13.83 -25.32
N ARG A 230 -15.72 -13.19 -26.09
CA ARG A 230 -15.52 -12.97 -27.55
C ARG A 230 -14.31 -12.08 -27.83
N ASN A 231 -14.12 -11.03 -27.03
CA ASN A 231 -12.97 -10.13 -27.16
C ASN A 231 -11.64 -10.82 -26.84
N ILE A 232 -11.58 -11.70 -25.83
CA ILE A 232 -10.36 -12.48 -25.55
C ILE A 232 -9.95 -13.30 -26.78
N GLY A 233 -10.89 -14.00 -27.42
CA GLY A 233 -10.63 -14.78 -28.63
C GLY A 233 -10.08 -13.91 -29.77
N LYS A 234 -10.77 -12.81 -30.09
CA LYS A 234 -10.34 -11.83 -31.11
C LYS A 234 -8.93 -11.31 -30.82
N GLN A 235 -8.69 -10.85 -29.59
CA GLN A 235 -7.41 -10.27 -29.19
C GLN A 235 -6.30 -11.31 -29.20
N TYR A 236 -6.57 -12.57 -28.84
CA TYR A 236 -5.61 -13.67 -28.93
C TYR A 236 -5.18 -13.94 -30.38
N GLU A 237 -6.06 -13.73 -31.36
CA GLU A 237 -5.77 -13.91 -32.78
C GLU A 237 -5.26 -12.63 -33.48
N ASN A 238 -4.96 -11.57 -32.72
CA ASN A 238 -4.61 -10.23 -33.24
C ASN A 238 -5.72 -9.60 -34.11
N MET A 239 -6.97 -10.00 -33.92
CA MET A 239 -8.13 -9.36 -34.54
C MET A 239 -8.54 -8.11 -33.75
N ILE A 240 -9.30 -7.23 -34.41
CA ILE A 240 -9.83 -6.01 -33.80
C ILE A 240 -10.96 -6.39 -32.81
N PRO A 241 -10.83 -6.06 -31.51
CA PRO A 241 -11.88 -6.29 -30.53
C PRO A 241 -13.05 -5.31 -30.68
N ASP A 242 -14.20 -5.64 -30.10
CA ASP A 242 -15.34 -4.74 -30.00
C ASP A 242 -15.24 -3.94 -28.70
N PRO A 243 -14.90 -2.63 -28.74
CA PRO A 243 -14.65 -1.86 -27.53
C PRO A 243 -15.94 -1.53 -26.75
N TYR A 244 -17.09 -1.68 -27.40
CA TYR A 244 -18.38 -1.28 -26.85
C TYR A 244 -19.48 -2.30 -27.21
N LEU A 245 -20.35 -2.57 -26.25
CA LEU A 245 -21.53 -3.40 -26.34
C LEU A 245 -22.77 -2.49 -26.19
N PRO A 246 -23.49 -2.22 -27.30
CA PRO A 246 -24.67 -1.37 -27.27
C PRO A 246 -25.76 -1.87 -26.31
N GLY A 247 -26.34 -0.93 -25.55
CA GLY A 247 -27.43 -1.22 -24.62
C GLY A 247 -27.02 -2.08 -23.42
N ALA A 248 -25.73 -2.23 -23.14
CA ALA A 248 -25.24 -2.73 -21.86
C ALA A 248 -24.78 -1.54 -20.98
N PHE A 249 -24.78 -1.74 -19.66
CA PHE A 249 -24.31 -0.73 -18.71
C PHE A 249 -22.85 -0.27 -18.99
N ASP A 250 -22.60 1.03 -18.91
CA ASP A 250 -21.26 1.64 -19.07
C ASP A 250 -21.01 2.80 -18.10
N GLY A 251 -21.56 2.70 -16.89
CA GLY A 251 -21.30 3.68 -15.85
C GLY A 251 -19.88 3.56 -15.28
N ASN A 252 -19.51 4.55 -14.49
CA ASN A 252 -18.25 4.58 -13.76
C ASN A 252 -18.25 3.54 -12.63
N VAL A 253 -17.17 2.75 -12.54
CA VAL A 253 -16.99 1.69 -11.54
C VAL A 253 -15.68 1.84 -10.79
N ASN A 254 -15.64 1.36 -9.54
CA ASN A 254 -14.41 1.29 -8.75
C ASN A 254 -13.55 0.09 -9.14
N GLY A 255 -14.04 -0.83 -9.97
CA GLY A 255 -13.23 -1.85 -10.60
C GLY A 255 -14.04 -3.02 -11.13
N ALA A 256 -13.31 -3.97 -11.70
CA ALA A 256 -13.87 -5.21 -12.22
C ALA A 256 -12.83 -6.33 -12.14
N CYS A 257 -13.32 -7.56 -12.06
CA CYS A 257 -12.54 -8.78 -12.18
C CYS A 257 -13.18 -9.68 -13.24
N LEU A 258 -12.38 -10.00 -14.26
CA LEU A 258 -12.69 -10.96 -15.30
C LEU A 258 -11.98 -12.28 -14.96
N ARG A 259 -12.76 -13.29 -14.55
CA ARG A 259 -12.28 -14.65 -14.31
C ARG A 259 -12.36 -15.45 -15.60
N VAL A 260 -11.20 -15.88 -16.07
CA VAL A 260 -11.02 -16.74 -17.23
C VAL A 260 -11.00 -18.19 -16.74
N ARG A 261 -11.93 -19.02 -17.22
CA ARG A 261 -11.97 -20.44 -16.87
C ARG A 261 -11.48 -21.28 -18.04
N LEU A 262 -10.39 -21.98 -17.78
CA LEU A 262 -9.75 -22.89 -18.72
C LEU A 262 -10.07 -24.33 -18.33
N SER A 263 -9.74 -25.29 -19.20
CA SER A 263 -10.03 -26.71 -18.99
C SER A 263 -9.57 -27.28 -17.64
N THR A 264 -8.48 -26.77 -17.07
CA THR A 264 -7.87 -27.31 -15.84
C THR A 264 -7.69 -26.28 -14.73
N ILE A 265 -7.75 -24.98 -15.03
CA ILE A 265 -7.45 -23.90 -14.10
C ILE A 265 -8.39 -22.71 -14.30
N SER A 266 -8.41 -21.79 -13.34
CA SER A 266 -9.04 -20.47 -13.49
C SER A 266 -8.01 -19.39 -13.16
N ALA A 267 -8.09 -18.27 -13.88
CA ALA A 267 -7.23 -17.11 -13.66
C ALA A 267 -8.08 -15.84 -13.59
N ASP A 268 -7.68 -14.91 -12.74
CA ASP A 268 -8.39 -13.65 -12.54
C ASP A 268 -7.56 -12.50 -13.14
N CYS A 269 -8.19 -11.72 -14.02
CA CYS A 269 -7.69 -10.42 -14.46
C CYS A 269 -8.52 -9.35 -13.78
N ALA A 270 -7.93 -8.59 -12.87
CA ALA A 270 -8.67 -7.63 -12.06
C ALA A 270 -8.00 -6.26 -11.97
N GLN A 271 -8.81 -5.23 -11.86
CA GLN A 271 -8.36 -3.85 -11.69
C GLN A 271 -9.24 -3.10 -10.70
N ILE A 272 -8.64 -2.17 -9.96
CA ILE A 272 -9.32 -1.37 -8.93
C ILE A 272 -8.92 0.11 -9.02
N TYR A 273 -9.88 0.98 -8.77
CA TYR A 273 -9.78 2.44 -8.80
C TYR A 273 -10.58 3.02 -7.62
N LEU A 274 -9.92 3.33 -6.51
CA LEU A 274 -10.61 3.94 -5.36
C LEU A 274 -10.87 5.44 -5.56
N ASN A 275 -9.88 6.17 -6.08
CA ASN A 275 -9.94 7.63 -6.12
C ASN A 275 -10.63 8.20 -7.36
N ARG A 276 -10.60 7.46 -8.48
CA ARG A 276 -11.19 7.87 -9.76
C ARG A 276 -11.84 6.68 -10.46
N PRO A 277 -13.14 6.45 -10.23
CA PRO A 277 -13.91 5.47 -10.97
C PRO A 277 -13.70 5.59 -12.49
N GLN A 278 -13.72 4.46 -13.20
CA GLN A 278 -13.48 4.40 -14.65
C GLN A 278 -14.72 3.84 -15.39
N PRO A 279 -14.93 4.19 -16.67
CA PRO A 279 -16.00 3.60 -17.48
C PRO A 279 -15.86 2.08 -17.57
N LEU A 280 -16.94 1.35 -17.26
CA LEU A 280 -16.91 -0.11 -17.15
C LEU A 280 -16.40 -0.79 -18.44
N GLN A 281 -16.96 -0.48 -19.60
CA GLN A 281 -16.66 -1.24 -20.81
C GLN A 281 -15.22 -1.03 -21.30
N SER A 282 -14.65 0.16 -21.07
CA SER A 282 -13.22 0.41 -21.29
C SER A 282 -12.34 -0.43 -20.35
N THR A 283 -12.68 -0.50 -19.06
CA THR A 283 -12.01 -1.39 -18.11
C THR A 283 -12.09 -2.85 -18.56
N LEU A 284 -13.27 -3.32 -18.99
CA LEU A 284 -13.46 -4.69 -19.46
C LEU A 284 -12.66 -5.03 -20.71
N LEU A 285 -12.50 -4.08 -21.65
CA LEU A 285 -11.65 -4.23 -22.82
C LEU A 285 -10.19 -4.46 -22.41
N GLY A 286 -9.69 -3.65 -21.46
CA GLY A 286 -8.34 -3.79 -20.91
C GLY A 286 -8.14 -5.13 -20.18
N LEU A 287 -9.12 -5.58 -19.39
CA LEU A 287 -9.07 -6.89 -18.73
C LEU A 287 -9.07 -8.05 -19.73
N SER A 288 -9.85 -7.94 -20.81
CA SER A 288 -9.88 -8.94 -21.91
C SER A 288 -8.53 -9.00 -22.62
N GLN A 289 -7.88 -7.85 -22.84
CA GLN A 289 -6.56 -7.76 -23.44
C GLN A 289 -5.51 -8.44 -22.56
N ASN A 290 -5.54 -8.16 -21.25
CA ASN A 290 -4.64 -8.78 -20.27
C ASN A 290 -4.81 -10.31 -20.24
N ALA A 291 -6.04 -10.80 -20.28
CA ALA A 291 -6.35 -12.23 -20.36
C ALA A 291 -5.77 -12.86 -21.65
N ALA A 292 -6.00 -12.25 -22.82
CA ALA A 292 -5.45 -12.75 -24.08
C ALA A 292 -3.92 -12.76 -24.09
N MET A 293 -3.27 -11.72 -23.55
CA MET A 293 -1.82 -11.66 -23.40
C MET A 293 -1.30 -12.75 -22.47
N ALA A 294 -1.95 -12.99 -21.33
CA ALA A 294 -1.58 -14.04 -20.39
C ALA A 294 -1.71 -15.44 -21.04
N MET A 295 -2.80 -15.70 -21.77
CA MET A 295 -2.97 -16.96 -22.49
C MET A 295 -1.83 -17.20 -23.49
N ARG A 296 -1.42 -16.18 -24.25
CA ARG A 296 -0.26 -16.27 -25.17
C ARG A 296 1.05 -16.56 -24.44
N GLN A 297 1.32 -15.86 -23.35
CA GLN A 297 2.54 -16.05 -22.56
C GLN A 297 2.66 -17.46 -21.99
N HIS A 298 1.53 -18.13 -21.76
CA HIS A 298 1.46 -19.50 -21.24
C HIS A 298 1.17 -20.56 -22.31
N ASN A 299 1.21 -20.20 -23.61
CA ASN A 299 0.89 -21.08 -24.74
C ASN A 299 -0.48 -21.78 -24.63
N LEU A 300 -1.45 -21.13 -23.98
CA LEU A 300 -2.82 -21.61 -23.85
C LEU A 300 -3.63 -21.21 -25.08
N LYS A 301 -4.29 -22.17 -25.73
CA LYS A 301 -5.07 -21.94 -26.95
C LYS A 301 -6.47 -21.41 -26.64
N PRO A 302 -7.12 -20.66 -27.55
CA PRO A 302 -8.50 -20.18 -27.37
C PRO A 302 -9.50 -21.31 -27.13
N ALA A 303 -9.28 -22.49 -27.72
CA ALA A 303 -10.14 -23.67 -27.50
C ALA A 303 -10.13 -24.17 -26.05
N GLU A 304 -9.12 -23.80 -25.24
CA GLU A 304 -9.08 -24.13 -23.82
C GLU A 304 -9.95 -23.18 -22.98
N LEU A 305 -10.37 -22.04 -23.54
CA LEU A 305 -11.26 -21.08 -22.89
C LEU A 305 -12.70 -21.59 -22.90
N GLN A 306 -13.15 -22.06 -21.74
CA GLN A 306 -14.49 -22.63 -21.60
C GLN A 306 -15.55 -21.55 -21.36
N LYS A 307 -15.27 -20.62 -20.44
CA LYS A 307 -16.18 -19.52 -20.09
C LYS A 307 -15.45 -18.41 -19.35
N THR A 308 -16.06 -17.23 -19.34
CA THR A 308 -15.70 -16.13 -18.46
C THR A 308 -16.70 -16.03 -17.31
N ALA A 309 -16.24 -15.55 -16.16
CA ALA A 309 -17.08 -14.98 -15.13
C ALA A 309 -16.67 -13.53 -14.93
N LEU A 310 -17.65 -12.67 -14.66
CA LEU A 310 -17.41 -11.25 -14.46
C LEU A 310 -17.91 -10.87 -13.07
N CYS A 311 -17.11 -10.11 -12.35
CA CYS A 311 -17.55 -9.39 -11.18
C CYS A 311 -17.18 -7.91 -11.29
N VAL A 312 -18.17 -7.03 -11.10
CA VAL A 312 -18.04 -5.58 -11.17
C VAL A 312 -18.35 -5.00 -9.80
N PHE A 313 -17.57 -4.02 -9.37
CA PHE A 313 -17.74 -3.38 -8.08
C PHE A 313 -17.60 -1.85 -8.15
N TRP A 314 -18.47 -1.16 -7.42
CA TRP A 314 -18.62 0.30 -7.45
C TRP A 314 -19.09 0.82 -6.08
N ASP A 315 -19.17 2.14 -5.94
CA ASP A 315 -19.57 2.79 -4.69
C ASP A 315 -18.71 2.34 -3.50
N ALA A 316 -17.38 2.42 -3.67
CA ALA A 316 -16.43 2.04 -2.64
C ALA A 316 -16.47 3.02 -1.45
N GLN A 317 -16.64 2.46 -0.24
CA GLN A 317 -16.82 3.20 0.99
C GLN A 317 -15.82 2.76 2.05
N PRO A 318 -15.03 3.67 2.64
CA PRO A 318 -14.11 3.32 3.71
C PRO A 318 -14.89 2.93 4.98
N LEU A 319 -14.52 1.81 5.59
CA LEU A 319 -15.05 1.35 6.87
C LEU A 319 -14.06 1.59 8.03
N GLY A 320 -12.81 1.95 7.71
CA GLY A 320 -11.73 2.12 8.68
C GLY A 320 -10.67 1.03 8.54
N ASN A 321 -9.95 0.75 9.63
CA ASN A 321 -8.99 -0.36 9.69
C ASN A 321 -9.65 -1.63 10.25
N VAL A 322 -8.91 -2.74 10.29
CA VAL A 322 -9.46 -4.04 10.75
C VAL A 322 -10.09 -3.98 12.14
N GLU A 323 -9.52 -3.20 13.06
CA GLU A 323 -10.02 -3.11 14.45
C GLU A 323 -11.24 -2.21 14.60
N LYS A 324 -11.36 -1.18 13.74
CA LYS A 324 -12.39 -0.13 13.82
C LYS A 324 -13.46 -0.25 12.74
N ALA A 325 -13.42 -1.29 11.92
CA ALA A 325 -14.35 -1.48 10.82
C ALA A 325 -15.79 -1.63 11.32
N ASP A 326 -16.67 -0.67 10.98
CA ASP A 326 -18.11 -0.80 11.24
C ASP A 326 -18.76 -1.63 10.13
N LEU A 327 -19.10 -2.88 10.46
CA LEU A 327 -19.71 -3.84 9.55
C LEU A 327 -21.24 -3.98 9.77
N SER A 328 -21.78 -3.33 10.79
CA SER A 328 -23.15 -3.58 11.28
C SER A 328 -24.26 -3.19 10.30
N SER A 329 -23.95 -2.25 9.39
CA SER A 329 -24.88 -1.68 8.42
C SER A 329 -24.73 -2.24 7.00
N ILE A 330 -23.83 -3.22 6.79
CA ILE A 330 -23.50 -3.71 5.45
C ILE A 330 -24.48 -4.81 5.00
N ASP A 331 -25.26 -4.52 3.95
CA ASP A 331 -26.09 -5.53 3.27
C ASP A 331 -25.24 -6.38 2.30
N THR A 332 -24.78 -7.53 2.79
CA THR A 332 -23.90 -8.43 2.01
C THR A 332 -24.59 -9.08 0.81
N ARG A 333 -25.93 -8.97 0.66
CA ARG A 333 -26.61 -9.42 -0.57
C ARG A 333 -26.14 -8.66 -1.80
N HIS A 334 -25.74 -7.40 -1.60
CA HIS A 334 -25.35 -6.50 -2.68
C HIS A 334 -23.96 -5.88 -2.49
N SER A 335 -23.29 -6.16 -1.37
CA SER A 335 -21.98 -5.58 -1.06
C SER A 335 -20.93 -6.64 -0.72
N GLY A 336 -19.71 -6.39 -1.16
CA GLY A 336 -18.50 -7.13 -0.81
C GLY A 336 -17.61 -6.35 0.13
N ILE A 337 -16.67 -7.06 0.76
CA ILE A 337 -15.64 -6.49 1.64
C ILE A 337 -14.31 -6.50 0.91
N LEU A 338 -13.70 -5.33 0.80
CA LEU A 338 -12.41 -5.09 0.16
C LEU A 338 -11.38 -4.69 1.22
N ALA A 339 -10.28 -5.42 1.32
CA ALA A 339 -9.14 -5.01 2.14
C ALA A 339 -7.98 -4.57 1.25
N ILE A 340 -7.33 -3.48 1.61
CA ILE A 340 -6.17 -2.92 0.90
C ILE A 340 -5.02 -2.71 1.87
N ARG A 341 -3.83 -3.14 1.48
CA ARG A 341 -2.59 -2.96 2.23
C ARG A 341 -1.41 -2.80 1.27
N PHE A 342 -0.68 -1.68 1.38
CA PHE A 342 0.53 -1.39 0.60
C PHE A 342 0.39 -1.65 -0.92
N GLY A 343 -0.73 -1.20 -1.52
CA GLY A 343 -1.01 -1.37 -2.95
C GLY A 343 -1.53 -2.75 -3.34
N LYS A 344 -1.50 -3.74 -2.43
CA LYS A 344 -2.16 -5.03 -2.62
C LYS A 344 -3.58 -4.97 -2.10
N TRP A 345 -4.46 -5.76 -2.68
CA TRP A 345 -5.86 -5.77 -2.31
C TRP A 345 -6.47 -7.15 -2.49
N ILE A 346 -7.53 -7.40 -1.73
CA ILE A 346 -8.35 -8.59 -1.80
C ILE A 346 -9.82 -8.21 -1.60
N LEU A 347 -10.69 -8.70 -2.48
CA LEU A 347 -12.14 -8.53 -2.41
C LEU A 347 -12.79 -9.88 -2.14
N GLY A 348 -13.68 -9.92 -1.15
CA GLY A 348 -14.58 -11.03 -0.89
C GLY A 348 -16.04 -10.60 -1.04
N TYR A 349 -16.82 -11.38 -1.78
CA TYR A 349 -18.27 -11.23 -1.92
C TYR A 349 -18.93 -12.60 -1.76
N ALA A 350 -19.80 -12.71 -0.77
CA ALA A 350 -20.56 -13.92 -0.47
C ALA A 350 -21.98 -13.53 0.00
N PRO A 351 -22.95 -13.39 -0.93
CA PRO A 351 -24.27 -12.90 -0.61
C PRO A 351 -24.99 -13.76 0.43
N GLY A 352 -25.51 -13.11 1.48
CA GLY A 352 -26.17 -13.75 2.61
C GLY A 352 -25.24 -14.23 3.72
N LYS A 353 -23.91 -14.20 3.53
CA LYS A 353 -22.93 -14.43 4.60
C LYS A 353 -22.79 -13.17 5.45
N LYS A 354 -22.60 -13.30 6.77
CA LYS A 354 -22.34 -12.16 7.67
C LYS A 354 -21.06 -11.43 7.27
N ALA A 355 -21.06 -10.10 7.33
CA ALA A 355 -19.94 -9.27 6.89
C ALA A 355 -18.63 -9.56 7.64
N GLU A 356 -18.71 -9.87 8.93
CA GLU A 356 -17.57 -10.25 9.77
C GLU A 356 -16.88 -11.52 9.25
N LEU A 357 -17.68 -12.52 8.88
CA LEU A 357 -17.15 -13.78 8.34
C LEU A 357 -16.58 -13.62 6.92
N ILE A 358 -17.04 -12.62 6.15
CA ILE A 358 -16.43 -12.27 4.87
C ILE A 358 -15.08 -11.59 5.12
N LEU A 359 -15.00 -10.66 6.07
CA LEU A 359 -13.75 -10.01 6.46
C LEU A 359 -12.72 -11.03 6.96
N GLU A 360 -13.12 -11.99 7.78
CA GLU A 360 -12.26 -13.09 8.24
C GLU A 360 -11.66 -13.89 7.06
N ASP A 361 -12.48 -14.26 6.07
CA ASP A 361 -12.00 -14.97 4.88
C ASP A 361 -11.00 -14.11 4.08
N VAL A 362 -11.31 -12.82 3.93
CA VAL A 362 -10.47 -11.84 3.22
C VAL A 362 -9.11 -11.69 3.90
N LEU A 363 -9.08 -11.54 5.23
CA LEU A 363 -7.83 -11.44 6.01
C LEU A 363 -7.04 -12.76 5.98
N LYS A 364 -7.71 -13.90 6.13
CA LYS A 364 -7.07 -15.23 6.07
C LYS A 364 -6.40 -15.48 4.71
N ASN A 365 -7.04 -15.10 3.61
CA ASN A 365 -6.52 -15.34 2.26
C ASN A 365 -5.46 -14.32 1.83
N SER A 366 -5.42 -13.15 2.45
CA SER A 366 -4.41 -12.12 2.17
C SER A 366 -3.20 -12.19 3.08
N LYS A 367 -3.36 -12.79 4.28
CA LYS A 367 -2.40 -12.66 5.39
C LYS A 367 -2.11 -11.18 5.72
N PHE A 368 -3.06 -10.29 5.48
CA PHE A 368 -2.95 -8.91 5.92
C PHE A 368 -3.10 -8.86 7.44
N GLU A 369 -2.24 -8.06 8.07
CA GLU A 369 -2.27 -7.85 9.52
C GLU A 369 -3.42 -6.94 9.91
N SER A 370 -3.90 -7.14 11.12
CA SER A 370 -4.91 -6.29 11.76
C SER A 370 -4.24 -5.06 12.36
N ASP A 371 -3.80 -4.12 11.52
CA ASP A 371 -3.22 -2.85 11.96
C ASP A 371 -3.80 -1.65 11.18
N GLU A 372 -3.31 -0.44 11.47
CA GLU A 372 -3.76 0.79 10.80
C GLU A 372 -3.44 0.86 9.30
N ALA A 373 -2.48 0.08 8.81
CA ALA A 373 -2.10 0.05 7.39
C ALA A 373 -3.05 -0.81 6.53
N THR A 374 -3.83 -1.71 7.14
CA THR A 374 -4.88 -2.47 6.43
C THR A 374 -6.19 -1.68 6.46
N GLN A 375 -6.55 -1.09 5.33
CA GLN A 375 -7.79 -0.33 5.17
C GLN A 375 -8.89 -1.23 4.62
N ILE A 376 -10.06 -1.17 5.24
CA ILE A 376 -11.24 -1.96 4.89
C ILE A 376 -12.28 -1.05 4.22
N PHE A 377 -12.88 -1.57 3.15
CA PHE A 377 -13.91 -0.90 2.39
C PHE A 377 -15.11 -1.82 2.17
N SER A 378 -16.31 -1.24 2.14
CA SER A 378 -17.48 -1.86 1.52
C SER A 378 -17.53 -1.43 0.06
N VAL A 379 -17.90 -2.34 -0.84
CA VAL A 379 -18.16 -2.02 -2.25
C VAL A 379 -19.47 -2.67 -2.66
N ARG A 380 -20.30 -1.99 -3.46
CA ARG A 380 -21.43 -2.66 -4.13
C ARG A 380 -20.90 -3.59 -5.19
N VAL A 381 -21.55 -4.74 -5.36
CA VAL A 381 -21.08 -5.84 -6.21
C VAL A 381 -22.20 -6.39 -7.07
N ALA A 382 -21.88 -6.65 -8.33
CA ALA A 382 -22.63 -7.52 -9.20
C ALA A 382 -21.65 -8.54 -9.81
N CYS A 383 -21.91 -9.83 -9.63
CA CYS A 383 -21.11 -10.88 -10.27
C CYS A 383 -22.01 -11.88 -11.03
N THR A 384 -21.44 -12.55 -12.01
CA THR A 384 -22.07 -13.71 -12.68
C THR A 384 -22.02 -14.97 -11.81
N ASP A 385 -21.02 -15.09 -10.93
CA ASP A 385 -20.92 -16.18 -9.95
C ASP A 385 -21.67 -15.82 -8.65
N ILE A 386 -22.16 -16.83 -7.93
CA ILE A 386 -22.90 -16.65 -6.67
C ILE A 386 -22.01 -16.01 -5.60
N ALA A 387 -20.77 -16.48 -5.46
CA ALA A 387 -19.77 -15.92 -4.57
C ALA A 387 -18.48 -15.68 -5.35
N PHE A 388 -17.74 -14.65 -4.96
CA PHE A 388 -16.57 -14.19 -5.68
C PHE A 388 -15.49 -13.74 -4.71
N MET A 389 -14.28 -14.24 -4.89
CA MET A 389 -13.09 -13.78 -4.17
C MET A 389 -11.97 -13.59 -5.19
N THR A 390 -11.32 -12.44 -5.16
CA THR A 390 -10.25 -12.06 -6.08
C THR A 390 -9.21 -11.22 -5.33
N SER A 391 -7.95 -11.32 -5.72
CA SER A 391 -6.85 -10.69 -4.98
C SER A 391 -5.66 -10.42 -5.89
N THR A 392 -4.90 -9.36 -5.59
CA THR A 392 -3.54 -9.16 -6.14
C THR A 392 -2.46 -9.79 -5.27
N VAL A 393 -2.83 -10.32 -4.09
CA VAL A 393 -1.92 -11.10 -3.24
C VAL A 393 -1.63 -12.43 -3.94
N GLN A 394 -0.38 -12.60 -4.35
CA GLN A 394 0.11 -13.83 -4.96
C GLN A 394 0.05 -14.97 -3.93
N LYS A 395 -0.53 -16.10 -4.34
CA LYS A 395 -0.51 -17.32 -3.53
C LYS A 395 0.79 -18.06 -3.78
N PRO A 396 1.48 -18.56 -2.73
CA PRO A 396 2.67 -19.37 -2.91
C PRO A 396 2.33 -20.63 -3.71
N MET A 397 3.22 -21.02 -4.61
CA MET A 397 3.11 -22.26 -5.37
C MET A 397 4.27 -23.18 -5.01
N VAL A 398 3.99 -24.27 -4.30
CA VAL A 398 5.04 -25.23 -3.89
C VAL A 398 5.14 -26.33 -4.94
N ARG A 399 6.23 -26.33 -5.72
CA ARG A 399 6.58 -27.43 -6.63
C ARG A 399 7.97 -27.96 -6.26
N SER A 400 8.04 -29.25 -5.90
CA SER A 400 9.31 -29.95 -5.68
C SER A 400 9.82 -30.49 -7.03
N THR A 401 10.29 -29.58 -7.88
CA THR A 401 10.91 -29.90 -9.16
C THR A 401 12.24 -29.16 -9.28
N PRO A 402 13.27 -29.72 -9.94
CA PRO A 402 14.51 -29.00 -10.18
C PRO A 402 14.26 -27.65 -10.84
N ARG A 403 14.88 -26.60 -10.32
CA ARG A 403 14.74 -25.23 -10.85
C ARG A 403 15.64 -25.10 -12.08
N PRO A 404 15.10 -24.90 -13.30
CA PRO A 404 15.90 -24.79 -14.53
C PRO A 404 16.75 -23.51 -14.53
N ALA A 405 17.88 -23.48 -15.24
CA ALA A 405 18.63 -22.24 -15.45
C ALA A 405 17.77 -21.26 -16.26
N ALA A 406 17.38 -20.12 -15.67
CA ALA A 406 16.47 -19.17 -16.29
C ALA A 406 17.23 -18.08 -17.05
N VAL A 407 18.49 -17.81 -16.67
CA VAL A 407 19.28 -16.73 -17.25
C VAL A 407 20.63 -17.15 -17.86
N ALA A 408 20.86 -18.46 -17.97
CA ALA A 408 21.95 -18.99 -18.79
C ALA A 408 21.79 -18.52 -20.25
N GLY A 409 22.86 -17.97 -20.83
CA GLY A 409 22.88 -17.32 -22.13
C GLY A 409 22.58 -15.82 -22.10
N LEU A 410 22.09 -15.29 -20.97
CA LEU A 410 21.80 -13.86 -20.77
C LEU A 410 22.82 -13.22 -19.81
N PHE A 411 22.98 -13.78 -18.61
CA PHE A 411 23.85 -13.24 -17.57
C PHE A 411 25.22 -13.91 -17.54
N TYR A 412 25.29 -15.17 -17.99
CA TYR A 412 26.50 -15.97 -18.10
C TYR A 412 26.35 -16.98 -19.25
N PRO A 413 27.42 -17.58 -19.79
CA PRO A 413 27.33 -18.44 -20.98
C PRO A 413 26.43 -19.67 -20.76
N ALA A 414 25.62 -20.03 -21.78
CA ALA A 414 24.74 -21.21 -21.74
C ALA A 414 25.46 -22.53 -22.05
N GLN A 415 26.58 -22.47 -22.78
CA GLN A 415 27.41 -23.65 -23.07
C GLN A 415 28.34 -23.92 -21.89
N SER A 416 28.32 -25.16 -21.38
CA SER A 416 29.00 -25.51 -20.12
C SER A 416 30.51 -25.30 -20.17
N ASP A 417 31.15 -25.65 -21.28
CA ASP A 417 32.60 -25.50 -21.45
C ASP A 417 33.03 -24.03 -21.53
N VAL A 418 32.24 -23.19 -22.20
CA VAL A 418 32.45 -21.73 -22.26
C VAL A 418 32.23 -21.11 -20.87
N MET A 419 31.17 -21.52 -20.17
CA MET A 419 30.84 -21.04 -18.83
C MET A 419 31.97 -21.40 -17.84
N GLU A 420 32.41 -22.65 -17.83
CA GLU A 420 33.46 -23.11 -16.93
C GLU A 420 34.80 -22.41 -17.20
N ARG A 421 35.19 -22.22 -18.47
CA ARG A 421 36.40 -21.46 -18.82
C ARG A 421 36.33 -20.00 -18.36
N MET A 422 35.19 -19.33 -18.59
CA MET A 422 35.01 -17.94 -18.16
C MET A 422 35.02 -17.81 -16.64
N ARG A 423 34.31 -18.70 -15.93
CA ARG A 423 34.27 -18.75 -14.47
C ARG A 423 35.66 -18.98 -13.88
N ASP A 424 36.37 -19.99 -14.38
CA ASP A 424 37.67 -20.38 -13.84
C ASP A 424 38.73 -19.30 -14.08
N GLY A 425 38.58 -18.48 -15.14
CA GLY A 425 39.41 -17.30 -15.39
C GLY A 425 39.21 -16.14 -14.41
N PHE A 426 38.17 -16.15 -13.57
CA PHE A 426 37.94 -15.14 -12.53
C PHE A 426 38.60 -15.47 -11.19
N PHE A 427 39.01 -16.72 -10.98
CA PHE A 427 39.66 -17.15 -9.74
C PHE A 427 41.16 -16.91 -9.78
N SER A 428 41.76 -16.82 -8.60
CA SER A 428 43.21 -16.68 -8.48
C SER A 428 43.90 -17.98 -8.94
N PRO A 429 44.91 -17.94 -9.83
CA PRO A 429 45.57 -19.16 -10.32
C PRO A 429 46.19 -20.02 -9.21
N ASP A 430 46.73 -19.36 -8.18
CA ASP A 430 47.41 -20.00 -7.05
C ASP A 430 46.45 -20.33 -5.89
N GLY A 431 45.17 -19.98 -6.02
CA GLY A 431 44.21 -20.00 -4.93
C GLY A 431 44.46 -18.90 -3.89
N VAL A 432 43.54 -18.77 -2.94
CA VAL A 432 43.67 -17.86 -1.78
C VAL A 432 43.47 -18.61 -0.47
N GLU A 433 44.08 -18.11 0.61
CA GLU A 433 43.86 -18.64 1.95
C GLU A 433 42.42 -18.37 2.40
N LYS A 434 41.68 -19.46 2.65
CA LYS A 434 40.27 -19.38 3.06
C LYS A 434 40.14 -19.09 4.55
N GLN A 435 39.38 -18.05 4.88
CA GLN A 435 39.06 -17.65 6.24
C GLN A 435 37.61 -18.00 6.62
N ASP A 436 37.36 -18.10 7.92
CA ASP A 436 36.05 -18.44 8.48
C ASP A 436 35.17 -17.19 8.58
N PHE A 437 34.78 -16.65 7.42
CA PHE A 437 33.73 -15.64 7.36
C PHE A 437 32.34 -16.28 7.51
N ALA A 438 31.45 -15.63 8.26
CA ALA A 438 30.07 -16.10 8.46
C ALA A 438 29.13 -15.59 7.35
N GLY A 439 29.43 -14.40 6.80
CA GLY A 439 28.62 -13.74 5.79
C GLY A 439 29.43 -13.21 4.61
N ALA A 440 28.77 -13.08 3.45
CA ALA A 440 29.31 -12.38 2.29
C ALA A 440 28.24 -11.54 1.58
N LEU A 441 28.61 -10.37 1.07
CA LEU A 441 27.85 -9.60 0.09
C LEU A 441 28.52 -9.76 -1.27
N VAL A 442 27.76 -10.17 -2.30
CA VAL A 442 28.25 -10.30 -3.67
C VAL A 442 27.28 -9.73 -4.70
N PRO A 443 27.79 -9.18 -5.83
CA PRO A 443 26.96 -8.67 -6.91
C PRO A 443 26.32 -9.78 -7.76
N HIS A 444 25.24 -9.42 -8.47
CA HIS A 444 24.46 -10.32 -9.33
C HIS A 444 24.19 -9.80 -10.75
N ALA A 445 24.92 -8.77 -11.21
CA ALA A 445 24.96 -8.44 -12.63
C ALA A 445 25.53 -9.58 -13.50
N GLY A 446 25.45 -9.42 -14.82
CA GLY A 446 26.06 -10.35 -15.76
C GLY A 446 27.58 -10.48 -15.55
N TRP A 447 28.12 -11.67 -15.74
CA TRP A 447 29.50 -12.04 -15.37
C TRP A 447 30.58 -11.15 -16.00
N LYS A 448 30.32 -10.60 -17.18
CA LYS A 448 31.22 -9.64 -17.82
C LYS A 448 31.53 -8.45 -16.90
N TYR A 449 30.58 -8.01 -16.09
CA TYR A 449 30.69 -6.84 -15.24
C TYR A 449 31.10 -7.19 -13.80
N SER A 450 30.47 -8.21 -13.21
CA SER A 450 30.57 -8.49 -11.77
C SER A 450 31.27 -9.82 -11.43
N GLY A 451 31.48 -10.71 -12.41
CA GLY A 451 31.93 -12.08 -12.17
C GLY A 451 33.29 -12.18 -11.47
N ASN A 452 34.22 -11.28 -11.83
CA ASN A 452 35.53 -11.19 -11.17
C ASN A 452 35.41 -10.81 -9.69
N LEU A 453 34.57 -9.83 -9.34
CA LEU A 453 34.39 -9.41 -7.95
C LEU A 453 33.71 -10.52 -7.14
N THR A 454 32.66 -11.15 -7.68
CA THR A 454 31.99 -12.30 -7.05
C THR A 454 32.95 -13.45 -6.77
N ALA A 455 33.78 -13.84 -7.75
CA ALA A 455 34.78 -14.89 -7.59
C ALA A 455 35.79 -14.53 -6.48
N ARG A 456 36.40 -13.34 -6.56
CA ARG A 456 37.40 -12.86 -5.59
C ARG A 456 36.87 -12.77 -4.17
N THR A 457 35.58 -12.44 -4.00
CA THR A 457 34.95 -12.40 -2.68
C THR A 457 34.71 -13.80 -2.13
N LEU A 458 34.07 -14.68 -2.90
CA LEU A 458 33.71 -16.01 -2.41
C LEU A 458 34.92 -16.94 -2.24
N GLU A 459 35.98 -16.77 -3.04
CA GLU A 459 37.19 -17.61 -2.96
C GLU A 459 37.89 -17.50 -1.59
N GLN A 460 37.75 -16.35 -0.91
CA GLN A 460 38.34 -16.08 0.41
C GLN A 460 37.57 -16.73 1.57
N MET A 461 36.36 -17.25 1.32
CA MET A 461 35.48 -17.76 2.37
C MET A 461 35.54 -19.29 2.48
N ARG A 462 35.63 -19.80 3.71
CA ARG A 462 35.41 -21.23 4.00
C ARG A 462 33.90 -21.51 4.03
N LEU A 463 33.35 -21.86 2.87
CA LEU A 463 31.93 -22.18 2.73
C LEU A 463 31.54 -23.44 3.50
N ALA A 464 30.41 -23.37 4.21
CA ALA A 464 29.81 -24.49 4.92
C ALA A 464 29.14 -25.50 3.96
N SER A 465 28.76 -26.66 4.49
CA SER A 465 27.99 -27.69 3.76
C SER A 465 26.60 -27.21 3.35
N ARG A 466 26.07 -26.16 3.99
CA ARG A 466 24.81 -25.50 3.67
C ARG A 466 25.02 -24.01 3.50
N ILE A 467 24.42 -23.43 2.48
CA ILE A 467 24.59 -22.03 2.10
C ILE A 467 23.20 -21.41 1.94
N LEU A 468 22.89 -20.40 2.76
CA LEU A 468 21.68 -19.60 2.63
C LEU A 468 21.99 -18.38 1.75
N VAL A 469 21.31 -18.24 0.62
CA VAL A 469 21.47 -17.08 -0.27
C VAL A 469 20.21 -16.22 -0.19
N PHE A 470 20.34 -15.02 0.38
CA PHE A 470 19.30 -14.00 0.43
C PHE A 470 19.48 -13.05 -0.75
N ALA A 471 18.41 -12.80 -1.49
CA ALA A 471 18.48 -11.99 -2.70
C ALA A 471 17.23 -11.13 -2.90
N PRO A 472 17.33 -10.02 -3.64
CA PRO A 472 16.16 -9.23 -3.97
C PRO A 472 15.28 -9.97 -4.98
N LYS A 473 14.00 -9.66 -4.93
CA LYS A 473 13.01 -10.13 -5.90
C LYS A 473 12.74 -9.02 -6.94
N HIS A 474 13.08 -9.29 -8.19
CA HIS A 474 12.94 -8.36 -9.32
C HIS A 474 11.66 -8.59 -10.12
N HIS A 475 11.08 -9.80 -10.04
CA HIS A 475 9.88 -10.16 -10.78
C HIS A 475 8.62 -10.10 -9.89
N ALA A 476 7.48 -9.78 -10.50
CA ALA A 476 6.19 -9.75 -9.80
C ALA A 476 5.65 -11.14 -9.42
N LEU A 477 6.25 -12.21 -9.95
CA LEU A 477 5.82 -13.60 -9.78
C LEU A 477 6.03 -14.09 -8.35
N GLY A 478 5.05 -14.78 -7.77
CA GLY A 478 5.15 -15.38 -6.44
C GLY A 478 5.06 -14.39 -5.27
N VAL A 479 5.26 -14.90 -4.05
CA VAL A 479 5.20 -14.13 -2.79
C VAL A 479 6.35 -13.14 -2.64
N ASP A 480 6.24 -12.19 -1.71
CA ASP A 480 7.28 -11.17 -1.48
C ASP A 480 8.53 -11.74 -0.79
N TRP A 481 8.33 -12.69 0.12
CA TRP A 481 9.37 -13.37 0.89
C TRP A 481 9.27 -14.87 0.61
N GLY A 482 10.02 -15.34 -0.39
CA GLY A 482 9.88 -16.68 -0.97
C GLY A 482 11.12 -17.53 -0.74
N VAL A 483 10.96 -18.74 -0.21
CA VAL A 483 12.03 -19.73 -0.10
C VAL A 483 11.86 -20.78 -1.20
N CYS A 484 12.93 -21.07 -1.93
CA CYS A 484 12.89 -22.00 -3.05
C CYS A 484 12.68 -23.43 -2.55
N PRO A 485 11.60 -24.13 -2.96
CA PRO A 485 11.36 -25.52 -2.57
C PRO A 485 12.04 -26.54 -3.50
N ALA A 486 12.91 -26.10 -4.41
CA ALA A 486 13.47 -27.00 -5.42
C ALA A 486 14.53 -27.93 -4.79
N PRO A 487 14.50 -29.25 -5.09
CA PRO A 487 15.54 -30.19 -4.65
C PRO A 487 16.91 -29.90 -5.25
N ARG A 488 16.95 -29.18 -6.38
CA ARG A 488 18.16 -28.94 -7.16
C ARG A 488 18.03 -27.69 -8.00
N TRP A 489 19.14 -26.99 -8.19
CA TRP A 489 19.33 -25.90 -9.12
C TRP A 489 20.08 -26.43 -10.35
N ASN A 490 19.40 -26.48 -11.50
CA ASN A 490 20.03 -26.87 -12.74
C ASN A 490 20.85 -25.70 -13.29
N LEU A 491 22.08 -25.99 -13.70
CA LEU A 491 23.02 -25.04 -14.29
C LEU A 491 23.63 -25.68 -15.55
N PRO A 492 24.15 -24.89 -16.51
CA PRO A 492 25.06 -25.43 -17.51
C PRO A 492 26.24 -26.14 -16.82
N GLY A 493 26.49 -27.39 -17.17
CA GLY A 493 27.55 -28.19 -16.53
C GLY A 493 27.07 -28.81 -15.22
N ARG A 494 27.67 -28.41 -14.08
CA ARG A 494 27.41 -29.02 -12.77
C ARG A 494 26.23 -28.35 -12.04
N PRO A 495 25.15 -29.09 -11.73
CA PRO A 495 24.05 -28.55 -10.92
C PRO A 495 24.48 -28.30 -9.47
N MET A 496 23.68 -27.54 -8.73
CA MET A 496 23.81 -27.40 -7.26
C MET A 496 22.62 -28.07 -6.57
N GLU A 497 22.87 -28.81 -5.50
CA GLU A 497 21.79 -29.41 -4.72
C GLU A 497 21.06 -28.33 -3.90
N GLY A 498 19.75 -28.48 -3.78
CA GLY A 498 18.91 -27.74 -2.83
C GLY A 498 18.66 -28.57 -1.58
N ASP A 499 18.18 -27.94 -0.51
CA ASP A 499 17.78 -28.65 0.73
C ASP A 499 16.31 -28.34 1.03
N GLU A 500 15.40 -29.20 0.57
CA GLU A 500 13.95 -29.01 0.74
C GLU A 500 13.52 -28.99 2.20
N ASN A 501 14.15 -29.82 3.03
CA ASN A 501 13.84 -29.92 4.45
C ASN A 501 14.27 -28.64 5.16
N MET A 502 15.47 -28.14 4.88
CA MET A 502 15.93 -26.87 5.44
C MET A 502 15.13 -25.68 4.89
N SER A 503 14.72 -25.72 3.63
CA SER A 503 13.86 -24.68 3.02
C SER A 503 12.51 -24.61 3.73
N ARG A 504 11.91 -25.76 4.03
CA ARG A 504 10.67 -25.85 4.80
C ARG A 504 10.87 -25.35 6.24
N ALA A 505 11.93 -25.82 6.90
CA ALA A 505 12.25 -25.41 8.26
C ALA A 505 12.51 -23.89 8.37
N LEU A 506 13.15 -23.28 7.36
CA LEU A 506 13.32 -21.82 7.29
C LEU A 506 11.96 -21.09 7.20
N ALA A 507 11.06 -21.54 6.33
CA ALA A 507 9.73 -20.95 6.18
C ALA A 507 8.84 -21.14 7.42
N GLU A 508 9.07 -22.20 8.20
CA GLU A 508 8.40 -22.45 9.48
C GLU A 508 8.98 -21.60 10.62
N ALA A 509 10.31 -21.44 10.66
CA ALA A 509 11.01 -20.68 11.70
C ALA A 509 10.80 -19.17 11.59
N VAL A 510 10.65 -18.65 10.37
CA VAL A 510 10.47 -17.22 10.11
C VAL A 510 9.12 -17.02 9.40
N PRO A 511 8.04 -16.66 10.13
CA PRO A 511 6.66 -16.66 9.60
C PRO A 511 6.42 -15.82 8.34
N ARG A 512 7.33 -14.88 8.05
CA ARG A 512 7.27 -14.04 6.85
C ARG A 512 7.63 -14.81 5.57
N PHE A 513 8.53 -15.78 5.67
CA PHE A 513 8.95 -16.61 4.55
C PHE A 513 7.89 -17.65 4.22
N GLN A 514 7.68 -17.90 2.93
CA GLN A 514 6.81 -18.97 2.43
C GLN A 514 7.56 -19.77 1.37
N LEU A 515 7.37 -21.09 1.36
CA LEU A 515 7.83 -21.91 0.24
C LEU A 515 7.11 -21.47 -1.03
N ASP A 516 7.86 -21.09 -2.07
CA ASP A 516 7.27 -20.69 -3.33
C ASP A 516 8.25 -20.90 -4.48
N SER A 517 7.91 -21.80 -5.41
CA SER A 517 8.68 -22.02 -6.63
C SER A 517 8.52 -20.88 -7.64
N LEU A 518 7.36 -20.19 -7.64
CA LEU A 518 7.06 -19.17 -8.63
C LEU A 518 7.91 -17.90 -8.42
N ALA A 519 8.22 -17.59 -7.17
CA ALA A 519 9.09 -16.47 -6.79
C ALA A 519 10.53 -16.63 -7.32
N HIS A 520 10.94 -17.85 -7.68
CA HIS A 520 12.30 -18.19 -8.14
C HIS A 520 12.37 -18.58 -9.62
N ASP A 521 11.23 -18.70 -10.30
CA ASP A 521 11.13 -19.25 -11.66
C ASP A 521 11.93 -18.43 -12.68
N ARG A 522 11.88 -17.10 -12.57
CA ARG A 522 12.61 -16.16 -13.44
C ARG A 522 13.66 -15.32 -12.70
N GLU A 523 13.76 -15.49 -11.38
CA GLU A 523 14.66 -14.67 -10.57
C GLU A 523 16.12 -15.04 -10.84
N HIS A 524 16.95 -14.03 -11.06
CA HIS A 524 18.34 -14.19 -11.47
C HIS A 524 19.32 -13.95 -10.31
N SER A 525 18.91 -13.16 -9.32
CA SER A 525 19.78 -12.66 -8.25
C SER A 525 20.44 -13.75 -7.41
N ILE A 526 19.85 -14.95 -7.34
CA ILE A 526 20.46 -16.14 -6.76
C ILE A 526 21.24 -16.94 -7.81
N GLU A 527 20.62 -17.20 -8.96
CA GLU A 527 21.15 -18.10 -10.01
C GLU A 527 22.56 -17.74 -10.45
N VAL A 528 22.84 -16.46 -10.68
CA VAL A 528 24.13 -16.00 -11.22
C VAL A 528 25.32 -16.27 -10.31
N ILE A 529 25.06 -16.50 -9.01
CA ILE A 529 26.07 -16.81 -7.99
C ILE A 529 26.36 -18.32 -7.96
N LEU A 530 25.37 -19.15 -8.31
CA LEU A 530 25.43 -20.61 -8.11
C LEU A 530 26.59 -21.31 -8.84
N PRO A 531 27.00 -20.94 -10.08
CA PRO A 531 28.13 -21.61 -10.71
C PRO A 531 29.47 -21.37 -10.00
N PHE A 532 29.63 -20.24 -9.29
CA PHE A 532 30.80 -19.98 -8.43
C PHE A 532 30.77 -20.88 -7.20
N LEU A 533 29.61 -21.00 -6.54
CA LEU A 533 29.44 -21.90 -5.39
C LEU A 533 29.65 -23.37 -5.79
N SER A 534 29.19 -23.77 -6.98
CA SER A 534 29.39 -25.13 -7.53
C SER A 534 30.87 -25.47 -7.73
N LYS A 535 31.71 -24.48 -8.03
CA LYS A 535 33.17 -24.64 -8.09
C LYS A 535 33.81 -24.71 -6.71
N LEU A 536 33.44 -23.79 -5.82
CA LEU A 536 34.09 -23.60 -4.52
C LEU A 536 33.66 -24.62 -3.46
N ALA A 537 32.43 -25.11 -3.53
CA ALA A 537 31.80 -26.02 -2.56
C ALA A 537 30.85 -27.01 -3.26
N PRO A 538 31.36 -27.92 -4.11
CA PRO A 538 30.53 -28.77 -4.98
C PRO A 538 29.62 -29.79 -4.26
N GLY A 539 29.88 -30.09 -2.99
CA GLY A 539 29.03 -30.96 -2.16
C GLY A 539 28.09 -30.21 -1.23
N SER A 540 28.00 -28.87 -1.35
CA SER A 540 27.13 -28.06 -0.52
C SER A 540 25.69 -28.04 -1.04
N HIS A 541 24.75 -27.72 -0.15
CA HIS A 541 23.35 -27.51 -0.50
C HIS A 541 23.02 -26.01 -0.40
N VAL A 542 22.31 -25.48 -1.39
CA VAL A 542 21.92 -24.08 -1.45
C VAL A 542 20.43 -23.92 -1.18
N ILE A 543 20.12 -23.07 -0.21
CA ILE A 543 18.77 -22.63 0.13
C ILE A 543 18.64 -21.18 -0.34
N GLY A 544 17.84 -20.98 -1.38
CA GLY A 544 17.61 -19.66 -1.96
C GLY A 544 16.39 -18.98 -1.35
N ALA A 545 16.53 -17.74 -0.90
CA ALA A 545 15.46 -16.93 -0.33
C ALA A 545 15.42 -15.55 -1.00
N VAL A 546 14.28 -15.19 -1.60
CA VAL A 546 14.05 -13.89 -2.23
C VAL A 546 13.22 -12.99 -1.33
N MET A 547 13.49 -11.69 -1.34
CA MET A 547 12.84 -10.72 -0.47
C MET A 547 12.48 -9.44 -1.23
N GLN A 548 11.29 -8.89 -0.95
CA GLN A 548 10.86 -7.56 -1.38
C GLN A 548 9.94 -6.93 -0.34
N GLY A 549 10.18 -5.66 -0.01
CA GLY A 549 9.44 -4.93 1.02
C GLY A 549 9.47 -5.59 2.41
N GLY A 550 8.62 -5.10 3.32
CA GLY A 550 8.53 -5.66 4.67
C GLY A 550 9.59 -5.14 5.64
N ASP A 551 10.18 -3.98 5.37
CA ASP A 551 11.32 -3.46 6.12
C ASP A 551 11.08 -3.30 7.62
N ARG A 552 9.84 -2.98 8.01
CA ARG A 552 9.46 -2.80 9.42
C ARG A 552 9.55 -4.09 10.26
N TYR A 553 9.61 -5.25 9.61
CA TYR A 553 9.71 -6.57 10.28
C TYR A 553 11.11 -7.17 10.14
N LEU A 554 12.05 -6.45 9.53
CA LEU A 554 13.36 -7.00 9.17
C LEU A 554 14.13 -7.45 10.41
N ALA A 555 14.16 -6.61 11.45
CA ALA A 555 14.84 -6.91 12.72
C ALA A 555 14.21 -8.10 13.45
N GLU A 556 12.88 -8.16 13.54
CA GLU A 556 12.16 -9.29 14.16
C GLU A 556 12.44 -10.60 13.41
N SER A 557 12.35 -10.57 12.08
CA SER A 557 12.59 -11.74 11.23
C SER A 557 14.05 -12.20 11.30
N ALA A 558 15.00 -11.27 11.43
CA ALA A 558 16.42 -11.57 11.55
C ALA A 558 16.74 -12.24 12.88
N LYS A 559 16.08 -11.81 13.96
CA LYS A 559 16.16 -12.46 15.27
C LYS A 559 15.62 -13.89 15.22
N GLN A 560 14.44 -14.10 14.63
CA GLN A 560 13.86 -15.44 14.45
C GLN A 560 14.80 -16.37 13.65
N LEU A 561 15.41 -15.83 12.58
CA LEU A 561 16.39 -16.57 11.79
C LEU A 561 17.64 -16.92 12.62
N ALA A 562 18.16 -15.98 13.40
CA ALA A 562 19.32 -16.20 14.26
C ALA A 562 19.05 -17.28 15.33
N GLU A 563 17.89 -17.23 15.99
CA GLU A 563 17.46 -18.23 16.97
C GLU A 563 17.39 -19.64 16.33
N TRP A 564 16.80 -19.74 15.14
CA TRP A 564 16.76 -21.01 14.41
C TRP A 564 18.14 -21.50 13.98
N ILE A 565 18.99 -20.62 13.41
CA ILE A 565 20.36 -20.98 13.03
C ILE A 565 21.17 -21.46 14.24
N ALA A 566 21.01 -20.83 15.40
CA ALA A 566 21.68 -21.22 16.63
C ALA A 566 21.28 -22.63 17.11
N SER A 567 20.08 -23.10 16.75
CA SER A 567 19.59 -24.46 17.05
C SER A 567 20.13 -25.53 16.09
N LEU A 568 20.72 -25.15 14.96
CA LEU A 568 21.21 -26.10 13.96
C LEU A 568 22.53 -26.75 14.40
N PRO A 569 22.75 -28.04 14.08
CA PRO A 569 24.00 -28.73 14.42
C PRO A 569 25.22 -28.15 13.69
N GLN A 570 25.01 -27.56 12.51
CA GLN A 570 26.03 -26.86 11.75
C GLN A 570 25.42 -25.57 11.21
N ARG A 571 26.12 -24.46 11.45
CA ARG A 571 25.71 -23.14 10.94
C ARG A 571 25.92 -23.08 9.42
N PRO A 572 24.95 -22.56 8.66
CA PRO A 572 25.14 -22.30 7.25
C PRO A 572 26.01 -21.07 7.01
N SER A 573 26.66 -20.98 5.85
CA SER A 573 27.21 -19.72 5.35
C SER A 573 26.07 -18.83 4.87
N LEU A 574 26.11 -17.53 5.19
CA LEU A 574 25.10 -16.57 4.74
C LEU A 574 25.65 -15.73 3.58
N ILE A 575 24.89 -15.61 2.50
CA ILE A 575 25.26 -14.79 1.35
C ILE A 575 24.11 -13.84 1.04
N ALA A 576 24.39 -12.54 1.04
CA ALA A 576 23.51 -11.52 0.50
C ALA A 576 23.91 -11.21 -0.95
N SER A 577 22.91 -11.17 -1.83
CA SER A 577 23.07 -10.84 -3.24
C SER A 577 22.62 -9.41 -3.49
N SER A 578 23.52 -8.52 -3.94
CA SER A 578 23.17 -7.13 -4.25
C SER A 578 24.17 -6.49 -5.21
N ASP A 579 23.64 -5.80 -6.21
CA ASP A 579 24.32 -4.68 -6.86
C ASP A 579 24.07 -3.39 -6.03
N MET A 580 24.85 -2.34 -6.29
CA MET A 580 24.77 -1.05 -5.59
C MET A 580 23.90 -0.06 -6.38
N ASN A 581 24.29 1.22 -6.51
CA ASN A 581 23.50 2.19 -7.24
C ASN A 581 23.49 1.91 -8.76
N HIS A 582 22.32 2.11 -9.37
CA HIS A 582 22.03 1.92 -10.79
C HIS A 582 21.85 3.26 -11.52
N TYR A 583 22.29 3.27 -12.76
CA TYR A 583 21.95 4.25 -13.81
C TYR A 583 22.26 5.71 -13.48
N ALA A 584 23.31 5.97 -12.69
CA ALA A 584 23.88 7.30 -12.50
C ALA A 584 25.24 7.43 -13.21
N SER A 585 25.80 8.64 -13.24
CA SER A 585 27.17 8.85 -13.74
C SER A 585 28.17 8.06 -12.88
N LEU A 586 29.37 7.79 -13.41
CA LEU A 586 30.44 7.12 -12.67
C LEU A 586 30.77 7.88 -11.37
N GLU A 587 30.94 9.19 -11.46
CA GLU A 587 31.24 10.05 -10.31
C GLU A 587 30.13 10.00 -9.26
N ASP A 588 28.87 10.13 -9.70
CA ASP A 588 27.71 10.06 -8.79
C ASP A 588 27.57 8.68 -8.16
N THR A 589 27.79 7.61 -8.92
CA THR A 589 27.68 6.24 -8.41
C THR A 589 28.70 6.01 -7.29
N LEU A 590 29.97 6.38 -7.51
CA LEU A 590 31.00 6.27 -6.48
C LEU A 590 30.67 7.11 -5.24
N ARG A 591 30.18 8.34 -5.44
CA ARG A 591 29.79 9.25 -4.35
C ARG A 591 28.58 8.74 -3.56
N ILE A 592 27.60 8.14 -4.22
CA ILE A 592 26.34 7.67 -3.61
C ILE A 592 26.54 6.32 -2.91
N ASP A 593 27.36 5.44 -3.47
CA ASP A 593 27.65 4.12 -2.89
C ASP A 593 28.50 4.22 -1.61
N GLN A 594 29.42 5.19 -1.56
CA GLN A 594 30.43 5.29 -0.50
C GLN A 594 29.83 5.34 0.93
N PRO A 595 28.82 6.18 1.25
CA PRO A 595 28.21 6.18 2.58
C PRO A 595 27.54 4.85 2.96
N VAL A 596 26.99 4.11 1.98
CA VAL A 596 26.39 2.80 2.20
C VAL A 596 27.46 1.77 2.56
N ILE A 597 28.60 1.80 1.85
CA ILE A 597 29.76 0.95 2.13
C ILE A 597 30.35 1.26 3.51
N GLU A 598 30.42 2.54 3.88
CA GLU A 598 30.90 2.96 5.21
C GLU A 598 30.00 2.47 6.34
N ALA A 599 28.67 2.54 6.19
CA ALA A 599 27.73 1.98 7.16
C ALA A 599 27.90 0.45 7.30
N MET A 600 28.09 -0.27 6.19
CA MET A 600 28.38 -1.70 6.23
C MET A 600 29.71 -2.01 6.94
N ARG A 601 30.75 -1.21 6.71
CA ARG A 601 32.05 -1.33 7.40
C ARG A 601 31.96 -0.99 8.88
N ALA A 602 31.06 -0.08 9.25
CA ALA A 602 30.73 0.25 10.64
C ALA A 602 29.84 -0.80 11.32
N LEU A 603 29.43 -1.86 10.60
CA LEU A 603 28.58 -2.95 11.09
C LEU A 603 27.19 -2.45 11.54
N ASP A 604 26.70 -1.38 10.91
CA ASP A 604 25.44 -0.72 11.26
C ASP A 604 24.40 -0.91 10.13
N PRO A 605 23.60 -1.99 10.19
CA PRO A 605 22.57 -2.23 9.17
C PRO A 605 21.42 -1.23 9.24
N GLU A 606 21.12 -0.63 10.40
CA GLU A 606 20.09 0.41 10.53
C GLU A 606 20.50 1.70 9.83
N GLU A 607 21.73 2.18 10.04
CA GLU A 607 22.25 3.37 9.35
C GLU A 607 22.35 3.11 7.85
N MET A 608 22.75 1.91 7.42
CA MET A 608 22.73 1.52 6.01
C MET A 608 21.32 1.65 5.40
N LEU A 609 20.29 1.11 6.07
CA LEU A 609 18.90 1.22 5.61
C LEU A 609 18.44 2.67 5.53
N LYS A 610 18.82 3.50 6.52
CA LYS A 610 18.48 4.92 6.58
C LYS A 610 19.13 5.68 5.42
N ILE A 611 20.43 5.52 5.20
CA ILE A 611 21.18 6.16 4.10
C ILE A 611 20.56 5.78 2.76
N VAL A 612 20.28 4.50 2.52
CA VAL A 612 19.70 4.05 1.25
C VAL A 612 18.35 4.72 0.98
N ARG A 613 17.50 4.86 2.00
CA ARG A 613 16.20 5.52 1.87
C ARG A 613 16.30 7.02 1.67
N GLU A 614 17.06 7.71 2.53
CA GLU A 614 17.18 9.18 2.52
C GLU A 614 17.85 9.66 1.24
N ASN A 615 18.89 8.96 0.78
CA ASN A 615 19.62 9.30 -0.44
C ASN A 615 19.03 8.67 -1.70
N LYS A 616 17.93 7.90 -1.58
CA LYS A 616 17.27 7.18 -2.69
C LYS A 616 18.24 6.33 -3.51
N VAL A 617 19.16 5.66 -2.82
CA VAL A 617 20.14 4.77 -3.47
C VAL A 617 19.40 3.59 -4.07
N SER A 618 19.63 3.31 -5.34
CA SER A 618 18.94 2.22 -6.06
C SER A 618 19.56 0.85 -5.83
N MET A 619 20.12 0.60 -4.64
CA MET A 619 20.69 -0.69 -4.22
C MET A 619 19.61 -1.76 -4.21
N CYS A 620 19.71 -2.76 -5.09
CA CYS A 620 18.65 -3.75 -5.28
C CYS A 620 18.50 -4.69 -4.07
N GLY A 621 19.61 -5.17 -3.51
CA GLY A 621 19.68 -6.12 -2.39
C GLY A 621 19.81 -5.48 -1.01
N VAL A 622 19.30 -4.25 -0.82
CA VAL A 622 19.35 -3.56 0.48
C VAL A 622 18.71 -4.38 1.61
N LEU A 623 17.54 -4.98 1.38
CA LEU A 623 16.85 -5.79 2.40
C LEU A 623 17.58 -7.12 2.69
N PRO A 624 17.97 -7.92 1.68
CA PRO A 624 18.83 -9.09 1.90
C PRO A 624 20.12 -8.79 2.68
N CYS A 625 20.80 -7.69 2.35
CA CYS A 625 22.05 -7.30 3.00
C CYS A 625 21.82 -6.93 4.46
N ALA A 626 20.86 -6.04 4.73
CA ALA A 626 20.48 -5.65 6.09
C ALA A 626 20.02 -6.87 6.92
N PHE A 627 19.19 -7.73 6.33
CA PHE A 627 18.70 -8.95 6.97
C PHE A 627 19.82 -9.90 7.37
N MET A 628 20.78 -10.14 6.48
CA MET A 628 21.97 -10.94 6.78
C MET A 628 22.79 -10.31 7.90
N MET A 629 23.11 -9.01 7.82
CA MET A 629 23.89 -8.32 8.85
C MET A 629 23.20 -8.35 10.22
N MET A 630 21.90 -8.04 10.27
CA MET A 630 21.11 -8.13 11.50
C MET A 630 21.12 -9.55 12.07
N THR A 631 20.98 -10.57 11.23
CA THR A 631 21.04 -11.98 11.65
C THR A 631 22.41 -12.33 12.23
N LEU A 632 23.50 -11.90 11.58
CA LEU A 632 24.86 -12.11 12.10
C LEU A 632 25.08 -11.39 13.43
N ARG A 633 24.53 -10.19 13.60
CA ARG A 633 24.60 -9.44 14.86
C ARG A 633 23.89 -10.18 15.99
N GLU A 634 22.69 -10.70 15.76
CA GLU A 634 21.95 -11.50 16.73
C GLU A 634 22.66 -12.82 17.07
N LEU A 635 23.42 -13.39 16.14
CA LEU A 635 24.28 -14.56 16.38
C LEU A 635 25.60 -14.24 17.10
N GLY A 636 25.94 -12.96 17.30
CA GLY A 636 27.23 -12.52 17.82
C GLY A 636 28.41 -12.69 16.84
N LEU A 637 28.11 -12.73 15.54
CA LEU A 637 29.05 -12.98 14.43
C LEU A 637 29.19 -11.77 13.48
N LEU A 638 28.85 -10.57 13.95
CA LEU A 638 29.05 -9.32 13.20
C LEU A 638 30.03 -8.43 13.97
N ASN A 639 31.31 -8.77 13.88
CA ASN A 639 32.41 -8.16 14.63
C ASN A 639 33.44 -7.49 13.73
N ARG A 640 33.53 -7.91 12.47
CA ARG A 640 34.50 -7.45 11.47
C ARG A 640 33.87 -7.49 10.08
N CYS A 641 34.22 -6.48 9.29
CA CYS A 641 33.90 -6.41 7.87
C CYS A 641 35.18 -6.24 7.04
N VAL A 642 35.30 -6.96 5.93
CA VAL A 642 36.39 -6.81 4.96
C VAL A 642 35.79 -6.46 3.59
N THR A 643 36.13 -5.27 3.09
CA THR A 643 35.81 -4.87 1.71
C THR A 643 36.82 -5.51 0.75
N VAL A 644 36.35 -6.41 -0.10
CA VAL A 644 37.17 -7.07 -1.13
C VAL A 644 37.36 -6.16 -2.33
N GLY A 645 36.33 -5.39 -2.69
CA GLY A 645 36.40 -4.40 -3.74
C GLY A 645 35.08 -3.67 -3.96
N HIS A 646 35.18 -2.48 -4.55
CA HIS A 646 34.08 -1.70 -5.10
C HIS A 646 34.44 -1.39 -6.56
N THR A 647 33.64 -1.91 -7.49
CA THR A 647 33.83 -1.73 -8.94
C THR A 647 32.52 -1.26 -9.56
N THR A 648 32.54 -0.95 -10.85
CA THR A 648 31.40 -0.47 -11.62
C THR A 648 31.32 -1.16 -12.97
N SER A 649 30.19 -1.04 -13.66
CA SER A 649 30.06 -1.54 -15.03
C SER A 649 31.03 -0.87 -16.01
N ALA A 650 31.57 0.31 -15.69
CA ALA A 650 32.58 0.99 -16.51
C ALA A 650 33.93 0.26 -16.48
N ASP A 651 34.28 -0.46 -15.40
CA ASP A 651 35.53 -1.21 -15.30
C ASP A 651 35.61 -2.37 -16.30
N ALA A 652 34.46 -2.84 -16.79
CA ALA A 652 34.36 -3.85 -17.86
C ALA A 652 34.33 -3.23 -19.27
N GLY A 653 34.71 -1.96 -19.42
CA GLY A 653 34.68 -1.20 -20.68
C GLY A 653 33.30 -0.62 -21.03
N GLY A 654 32.45 -0.38 -20.03
CA GLY A 654 31.13 0.24 -20.20
C GLY A 654 31.16 1.77 -20.33
N GLU A 655 30.01 2.37 -20.64
CA GLU A 655 29.85 3.83 -20.66
C GLU A 655 29.94 4.43 -19.24
N THR A 656 30.47 5.64 -19.10
CA THR A 656 30.63 6.31 -17.79
C THR A 656 29.46 7.23 -17.41
N LYS A 657 28.51 7.45 -18.33
CA LYS A 657 27.35 8.32 -18.11
C LYS A 657 26.19 7.61 -17.39
N SER A 658 26.16 6.28 -17.45
CA SER A 658 25.16 5.46 -16.81
C SER A 658 25.81 4.13 -16.41
N VAL A 659 26.15 4.00 -15.14
CA VAL A 659 26.84 2.82 -14.60
C VAL A 659 26.01 2.14 -13.52
N VAL A 660 26.36 0.89 -13.23
CA VAL A 660 25.92 0.17 -12.04
C VAL A 660 27.14 -0.05 -11.14
N GLY A 661 27.03 0.21 -9.84
CA GLY A 661 28.05 -0.08 -8.85
C GLY A 661 27.97 -1.52 -8.31
N TYR A 662 29.11 -2.09 -7.92
CA TYR A 662 29.23 -3.46 -7.41
C TYR A 662 30.13 -3.47 -6.19
N CYS A 663 29.72 -4.14 -5.12
CA CYS A 663 30.52 -4.26 -3.91
C CYS A 663 30.65 -5.73 -3.50
N GLY A 664 31.87 -6.13 -3.13
CA GLY A 664 32.18 -7.43 -2.57
C GLY A 664 32.65 -7.27 -1.13
N MET A 665 31.94 -7.84 -0.16
CA MET A 665 32.27 -7.72 1.26
C MET A 665 32.14 -9.04 2.00
N LEU A 666 32.92 -9.20 3.07
CA LEU A 666 32.94 -10.37 3.95
C LEU A 666 32.69 -9.95 5.40
N PHE A 667 31.96 -10.76 6.17
CA PHE A 667 31.50 -10.46 7.53
C PHE A 667 31.80 -11.63 8.49
N CYS A 668 32.30 -11.35 9.70
CA CYS A 668 32.50 -12.31 10.80
C CYS A 668 32.51 -11.67 12.18
#